data_AF-A0A926RXV9-F1
#
_entry.id   AF-A0A926RXV9-F1
#
_cell.length_a   1.000
_cell.length_b   1.000
_cell.length_c   1.000
_cell.angle_alpha   90.00
_cell.angle_beta   90.00
_cell.angle_gamma   90.00
#
_symmetry.space_group_name_H-M   'P 1'
#
loop_
_entity.id
_entity.type
_entity.pdbx_description
1 polymer ?
#
loop_
_entity_poly.entity_id
_entity_poly.type
_entity_poly.pdbx_seq_one_letter_code
_entity_poly.pdbx_strand_id
1 'polypeptide(L)'
;MQSNKLKISVVIPIYNVELYLEECLDSVINQTYGIENLEVILIEDQSTDNSYEIAANYQKMFPEHVTLIKNEENMGLGKNRNIGVEHSTGDYVLFIDSDDKFPLDAIEKFTNPLKEDPDLELLIGTHRNWFGEKLTSSPIYKQLKLFANQSIINITELQLKELLLIFDLTPAWAKLYKTEWIKKNQYKAVEGHYYEDAFFTMTTFFNAKKIKFIKDVVYLYRRDNFSSITRTFSKQKNDDYLKSIMDVRTQLLIGDFDKYKMYSELRLFNMWRNVIFVNCVELISNDELPDYEEDIKRWLLLSKELSSSFVGRLPLFWQTILKKISTSKEENLIDLIYYFKRLKKANPKYISRSVFNENERTFSFAELLTIFNTIENNLHLFEHKISNVYFWRLVRFTVFENILVQLKMQKLMGSENTFGKSSILEQIERYHTTENSPFYGEYSLNSIILDHSRRQKYKGKYIDYKSYHLLEQLDDKNIDYQVLELPHNGEHYIDSSENRKYLESLFLFLEKKTKSNFSFNQDESQLLLQIEEAFYEQTGVILEIRDLIKKVINDFKLRYLYFVKLFKKRGVKKVYLVGGWWHTAIIAAAHKLNIEVIDVQYAAYSKYHLGFCYDNVNSKIPYYPDKIYVWGEYWKNNGYLPIKEENKLIFGNKFMQEKIEEYKDVKKKQQILVISQGVHGDDINHTAYKLAEKLPNYEIVVKLHPKENEERYKDKYNGLPNFKYADNSIDLFHYFAESTYTIGVFSTAIFEAAAFHNKVILLNLLGVEHFIDLVESENFYLVNDEREIVDIVCNENNSTKSLNTDMFFSTEIGIKNF
;
A
#
# COMPACT_ATOMS: atom_id res chain seq x y z
N MET A 1 23.10 56.50 -12.78
CA MET A 1 22.10 56.98 -11.81
C MET A 1 22.00 55.90 -10.74
N GLN A 2 22.48 56.17 -9.53
CA GLN A 2 22.26 55.28 -8.38
C GLN A 2 20.74 55.22 -8.16
N SER A 3 20.11 54.06 -8.40
CA SER A 3 18.74 53.85 -7.93
C SER A 3 18.81 53.92 -6.41
N ASN A 4 18.14 54.88 -5.78
CA ASN A 4 18.01 54.95 -4.33
C ASN A 4 17.38 53.62 -3.87
N LYS A 5 18.18 52.72 -3.30
CA LYS A 5 17.69 51.45 -2.77
C LYS A 5 16.79 51.77 -1.58
N LEU A 6 15.70 51.01 -1.43
CA LEU A 6 14.78 51.13 -0.30
C LEU A 6 15.50 50.75 0.99
N LYS A 7 15.25 51.45 2.09
CA LYS A 7 15.79 51.10 3.40
C LYS A 7 14.95 49.98 4.02
N ILE A 8 15.58 48.91 4.52
CA ILE A 8 14.87 47.75 5.09
C ILE A 8 15.21 47.60 6.57
N SER A 9 14.17 47.59 7.42
CA SER A 9 14.30 47.30 8.85
C SER A 9 14.22 45.79 9.09
N VAL A 10 15.29 45.20 9.61
CA VAL A 10 15.36 43.78 9.99
C VAL A 10 15.22 43.68 11.51
N VAL A 11 14.10 43.13 11.98
CA VAL A 11 13.80 43.00 13.42
C VAL A 11 14.16 41.60 13.90
N ILE A 12 14.99 41.52 14.95
CA ILE A 12 15.55 40.29 15.51
C ILE A 12 15.31 40.26 17.03
N PRO A 13 14.27 39.55 17.52
CA PRO A 13 14.11 39.24 18.93
C PRO A 13 15.18 38.25 19.41
N ILE A 14 15.75 38.47 20.59
CA ILE A 14 16.87 37.69 21.13
C ILE A 14 16.54 37.25 22.55
N TYR A 15 16.54 35.93 22.78
CA TYR A 15 16.41 35.35 24.11
C TYR A 15 17.10 33.99 24.21
N ASN A 16 18.19 33.90 24.97
CA ASN A 16 18.91 32.63 25.23
C ASN A 16 19.29 31.83 23.97
N VAL A 17 20.00 32.46 23.03
CA VAL A 17 20.36 31.94 21.70
C VAL A 17 21.84 32.10 21.36
N GLU A 18 22.72 32.14 22.37
CA GLU A 18 24.17 32.42 22.17
C GLU A 18 24.83 31.53 21.12
N LEU A 19 24.38 30.27 20.99
CA LEU A 19 24.93 29.28 20.07
C LEU A 19 24.64 29.55 18.59
N TYR A 20 23.61 30.36 18.30
CA TYR A 20 23.10 30.55 16.93
C TYR A 20 23.10 32.00 16.48
N LEU A 21 23.15 32.93 17.44
CA LEU A 21 22.95 34.36 17.20
C LEU A 21 24.00 34.95 16.25
N GLU A 22 25.29 34.59 16.39
CA GLU A 22 26.34 35.09 15.48
C GLU A 22 26.04 34.75 14.03
N GLU A 23 25.64 33.50 13.75
CA GLU A 23 25.34 33.08 12.39
C GLU A 23 24.09 33.76 11.81
N CYS A 24 23.08 34.01 12.66
CA CYS A 24 21.90 34.78 12.29
C CYS A 24 22.32 36.20 11.87
N LEU A 25 23.06 36.90 12.74
CA LEU A 25 23.51 38.26 12.52
C LEU A 25 24.44 38.37 11.30
N ASP A 26 25.41 37.47 11.16
CA ASP A 26 26.29 37.37 9.99
C ASP A 26 25.50 37.24 8.69
N SER A 27 24.40 36.48 8.69
CA SER A 27 23.56 36.34 7.49
C SER A 27 22.81 37.61 7.11
N VAL A 28 22.54 38.50 8.07
CA VAL A 28 21.87 39.78 7.85
C VAL A 28 22.87 40.84 7.39
N ILE A 29 24.02 40.97 8.06
CA ILE A 29 25.01 41.99 7.72
C ILE A 29 25.71 41.73 6.37
N ASN A 30 25.82 40.46 5.96
CA ASN A 30 26.47 40.06 4.70
C ASN A 30 25.50 39.93 3.51
N GLN A 31 24.27 40.46 3.60
CA GLN A 31 23.32 40.44 2.48
C GLN A 31 23.89 41.17 1.25
N THR A 32 23.68 40.62 0.05
CA THR A 32 24.07 41.27 -1.23
C THR A 32 23.39 42.62 -1.46
N TYR A 33 22.31 42.88 -0.72
CA TYR A 33 21.61 44.16 -0.74
C TYR A 33 22.47 45.34 -0.22
N GLY A 34 23.46 45.06 0.63
CA GLY A 34 24.35 46.04 1.24
C GLY A 34 23.83 46.57 2.57
N ILE A 35 24.66 46.49 3.62
CA ILE A 35 24.33 46.91 4.99
C ILE A 35 23.97 48.40 5.08
N GLU A 36 24.49 49.23 4.16
CA GLU A 36 24.19 50.65 4.09
C GLU A 36 22.71 50.97 3.85
N ASN A 37 21.96 49.98 3.33
CA ASN A 37 20.52 50.07 3.08
C ASN A 37 19.68 49.33 4.13
N LEU A 38 20.31 48.86 5.21
CA LEU A 38 19.67 48.11 6.28
C LEU A 38 19.64 48.90 7.59
N GLU A 39 18.61 48.63 8.37
CA GLU A 39 18.50 48.96 9.78
C GLU A 39 18.20 47.66 10.54
N VAL A 40 19.14 47.19 11.36
CA VAL A 40 19.01 45.93 12.10
C VAL A 40 18.65 46.26 13.54
N ILE A 41 17.46 45.86 13.96
CA ILE A 41 16.92 46.17 15.29
C ILE A 41 16.93 44.89 16.11
N LEU A 42 17.85 44.84 17.07
CA LEU A 42 18.04 43.74 18.00
C LEU A 42 17.26 44.02 19.28
N ILE A 43 16.30 43.15 19.61
CA ILE A 43 15.49 43.29 20.84
C ILE A 43 15.92 42.20 21.81
N GLU A 44 16.70 42.56 22.81
CA GLU A 44 17.25 41.65 23.82
C GLU A 44 16.28 41.50 25.00
N ASP A 45 15.80 40.29 25.21
CA ASP A 45 14.65 39.99 26.08
C ASP A 45 15.06 39.35 27.42
N GLN A 46 16.07 39.94 28.07
CA GLN A 46 16.57 39.51 29.37
C GLN A 46 17.16 38.07 29.35
N SER A 47 18.05 37.83 28.39
CA SER A 47 18.83 36.59 28.29
C SER A 47 19.74 36.39 29.49
N THR A 48 19.95 35.13 29.84
CA THR A 48 20.82 34.67 30.93
C THR A 48 22.12 34.05 30.43
N ASP A 49 22.29 33.93 29.12
CA ASP A 49 23.48 33.45 28.43
C ASP A 49 24.25 34.62 27.77
N ASN A 50 25.25 34.34 26.92
CA ASN A 50 26.08 35.39 26.29
C ASN A 50 25.40 36.10 25.09
N SER A 51 24.08 35.96 24.91
CA SER A 51 23.37 36.56 23.77
C SER A 51 23.46 38.08 23.76
N TYR A 52 23.42 38.72 24.93
CA TYR A 52 23.53 40.18 25.05
C TYR A 52 24.90 40.67 24.59
N GLU A 53 25.98 40.01 25.03
CA GLU A 53 27.36 40.35 24.69
C GLU A 53 27.60 40.23 23.17
N ILE A 54 27.07 39.16 22.56
CA ILE A 54 27.12 38.98 21.10
C ILE A 54 26.40 40.14 20.40
N ALA A 55 25.16 40.44 20.78
CA ALA A 55 24.39 41.54 20.17
C ALA A 55 25.08 42.91 20.35
N ALA A 56 25.66 43.16 21.52
CA ALA A 56 26.38 44.40 21.83
C ALA A 56 27.67 44.54 21.00
N ASN A 57 28.35 43.44 20.68
CA ASN A 57 29.51 43.45 19.79
C ASN A 57 29.12 43.87 18.37
N TYR A 58 28.01 43.36 17.84
CA TYR A 58 27.51 43.76 16.51
C TYR A 58 27.05 45.22 16.49
N GLN A 59 26.39 45.72 17.54
CA GLN A 59 26.09 47.15 17.70
C GLN A 59 27.35 48.01 17.62
N LYS A 60 28.42 47.59 18.30
CA LYS A 60 29.69 48.31 18.33
C LYS A 60 30.41 48.27 16.98
N MET A 61 30.31 47.16 16.24
CA MET A 61 30.92 46.99 14.92
C MET A 61 30.19 47.80 13.84
N PHE A 62 28.86 47.93 13.95
CA PHE A 62 28.02 48.59 12.95
C PHE A 62 27.07 49.62 13.59
N PRO A 63 27.58 50.65 14.28
CA PRO A 63 26.77 51.56 15.12
C PRO A 63 25.75 52.40 14.35
N GLU A 64 25.96 52.63 13.05
CA GLU A 64 25.05 53.38 12.18
C GLU A 64 23.90 52.53 11.62
N HIS A 65 24.01 51.19 11.70
CA HIS A 65 23.08 50.27 11.04
C HIS A 65 22.43 49.28 11.99
N VAL A 66 23.07 48.95 13.10
CA VAL A 66 22.52 48.07 14.14
C VAL A 66 22.02 48.96 15.27
N THR A 67 20.91 48.57 15.90
CA THR A 67 20.39 49.17 17.13
C THR A 67 20.03 48.05 18.10
N LEU A 68 20.61 48.07 19.30
CA LEU A 68 20.31 47.13 20.37
C LEU A 68 19.40 47.79 21.42
N ILE A 69 18.23 47.19 21.63
CA ILE A 69 17.25 47.58 22.65
C ILE A 69 17.17 46.45 23.67
N LYS A 70 17.36 46.77 24.95
CA LYS A 70 17.30 45.81 26.05
C LYS A 70 16.04 46.01 26.86
N ASN A 71 15.29 44.93 27.07
CA ASN A 71 14.13 44.94 27.97
C ASN A 71 14.56 44.78 29.43
N GLU A 72 13.76 45.35 30.35
CA GLU A 72 14.00 45.23 31.80
C GLU A 72 13.58 43.85 32.34
N GLU A 73 12.60 43.22 31.69
CA GLU A 73 12.07 41.88 32.00
C GLU A 73 11.80 41.10 30.71
N ASN A 74 11.58 39.78 30.82
CA ASN A 74 11.20 38.95 29.68
C ASN A 74 9.76 39.26 29.23
N MET A 75 9.62 39.85 28.05
CA MET A 75 8.37 40.33 27.45
C MET A 75 7.76 39.33 26.46
N GLY A 76 8.54 38.33 26.04
CA GLY A 76 8.14 37.32 25.07
C GLY A 76 8.19 37.79 23.62
N LEU A 77 8.22 36.82 22.70
CA LEU A 77 8.50 37.01 21.27
C LEU A 77 7.60 38.06 20.59
N GLY A 78 6.29 38.03 20.89
CA GLY A 78 5.33 38.95 20.30
C GLY A 78 5.59 40.41 20.64
N LYS A 79 5.83 40.70 21.91
CA LYS A 79 6.07 42.06 22.38
C LYS A 79 7.38 42.61 21.81
N ASN A 80 8.40 41.77 21.70
CA ASN A 80 9.67 42.15 21.08
C ASN A 80 9.50 42.52 19.60
N ARG A 81 8.67 41.78 18.85
CA ARG A 81 8.34 42.17 17.48
C ARG A 81 7.55 43.48 17.42
N ASN A 82 6.60 43.72 18.35
CA ASN A 82 5.90 45.01 18.44
C ASN A 82 6.90 46.17 18.64
N ILE A 83 7.81 46.05 19.63
CA ILE A 83 8.85 47.05 19.92
C ILE A 83 9.72 47.28 18.68
N GLY A 84 10.14 46.21 18.00
CA GLY A 84 10.95 46.31 16.78
C GLY A 84 10.22 47.03 15.64
N VAL A 85 8.92 46.78 15.44
CA VAL A 85 8.11 47.50 14.45
C VAL A 85 8.02 48.99 14.80
N GLU A 86 7.78 49.34 16.06
CA GLU A 86 7.70 50.74 16.49
C GLU A 86 8.99 51.52 16.17
N HIS A 87 10.14 50.89 16.42
CA HIS A 87 11.47 51.46 16.18
C HIS A 87 11.92 51.39 14.72
N SER A 88 11.22 50.65 13.85
CA SER A 88 11.57 50.54 12.42
C SER A 88 11.38 51.87 11.68
N THR A 89 12.43 52.36 11.03
CA THR A 89 12.43 53.59 10.21
C THR A 89 12.58 53.34 8.71
N GLY A 90 12.89 52.10 8.31
CA GLY A 90 12.97 51.70 6.90
C GLY A 90 11.63 51.76 6.18
N ASP A 91 11.67 51.72 4.85
CA ASP A 91 10.48 51.67 3.98
C ASP A 91 9.67 50.38 4.18
N TYR A 92 10.37 49.29 4.50
CA TYR A 92 9.79 47.97 4.76
C TYR A 92 10.42 47.30 5.99
N VAL A 93 9.65 46.44 6.65
CA VAL A 93 10.04 45.62 7.81
C VAL A 93 10.13 44.14 7.41
N LEU A 94 11.17 43.47 7.89
CA LEU A 94 11.41 42.03 7.74
C LEU A 94 11.72 41.43 9.11
N PHE A 95 11.14 40.27 9.43
CA PHE A 95 11.43 39.54 10.66
C PHE A 95 12.32 38.33 10.39
N ILE A 96 13.23 38.04 11.33
CA ILE A 96 13.99 36.81 11.42
C ILE A 96 14.06 36.36 12.87
N ASP A 97 13.92 35.05 13.09
CA ASP A 97 14.12 34.45 14.41
C ASP A 97 15.63 34.27 14.64
N SER A 98 16.11 34.56 15.85
CA SER A 98 17.55 34.66 16.16
C SER A 98 18.32 33.34 16.08
N ASP A 99 17.64 32.20 15.92
CA ASP A 99 18.24 30.90 15.66
C ASP A 99 18.24 30.50 14.18
N ASP A 100 17.69 31.34 13.29
CA ASP A 100 17.57 31.09 11.86
C ASP A 100 18.55 31.92 11.01
N LYS A 101 18.49 31.74 9.68
CA LYS A 101 19.41 32.38 8.73
C LYS A 101 18.71 32.85 7.45
N PHE A 102 19.18 33.95 6.86
CA PHE A 102 18.84 34.30 5.49
C PHE A 102 19.81 33.71 4.45
N PRO A 103 19.32 33.32 3.26
CA PRO A 103 20.16 33.25 2.06
C PRO A 103 20.81 34.61 1.77
N LEU A 104 22.04 34.64 1.23
CA LEU A 104 22.80 35.88 1.00
C LEU A 104 22.07 36.92 0.12
N ASP A 105 21.18 36.47 -0.76
CA ASP A 105 20.45 37.30 -1.71
C ASP A 105 18.96 37.51 -1.33
N ALA A 106 18.57 37.19 -0.10
CA ALA A 106 17.17 37.18 0.34
C ALA A 106 16.50 38.57 0.26
N ILE A 107 17.16 39.60 0.78
CA ILE A 107 16.60 40.97 0.78
C ILE A 107 16.55 41.52 -0.66
N GLU A 108 17.56 41.21 -1.48
CA GLU A 108 17.54 41.58 -2.90
C GLU A 108 16.39 40.92 -3.66
N LYS A 109 16.13 39.64 -3.41
CA LYS A 109 14.97 38.91 -3.97
C LYS A 109 13.65 39.54 -3.57
N PHE A 110 13.50 39.96 -2.32
CA PHE A 110 12.28 40.65 -1.86
C PHE A 110 12.11 42.04 -2.49
N THR A 111 13.19 42.78 -2.68
CA THR A 111 13.12 44.16 -3.17
C THR A 111 13.03 44.24 -4.70
N ASN A 112 13.42 43.21 -5.43
CA ASN A 112 13.33 43.18 -6.89
C ASN A 112 11.91 43.43 -7.43
N PRO A 113 10.84 42.77 -6.93
CA PRO A 113 9.46 43.08 -7.34
C PRO A 113 9.01 44.52 -7.06
N LEU A 114 9.59 45.20 -6.06
CA LEU A 114 9.24 46.59 -5.71
C LEU A 114 9.72 47.59 -6.77
N LYS A 115 10.67 47.21 -7.63
CA LYS A 115 11.08 48.02 -8.79
C LYS A 115 9.95 48.16 -9.82
N GLU A 116 9.08 47.15 -9.90
CA GLU A 116 7.94 47.11 -10.83
C GLU A 116 6.65 47.65 -10.18
N ASP A 117 6.43 47.37 -8.89
CA ASP A 117 5.27 47.85 -8.12
C ASP A 117 5.71 48.33 -6.72
N PRO A 118 6.05 49.63 -6.54
CA PRO A 118 6.51 50.18 -5.26
C PRO A 118 5.39 50.32 -4.22
N ASP A 119 4.14 50.05 -4.61
CA ASP A 119 2.97 50.14 -3.73
C ASP A 119 2.59 48.80 -3.08
N LEU A 120 3.37 47.73 -3.31
CA LEU A 120 3.13 46.45 -2.64
C LEU A 120 3.19 46.62 -1.12
N GLU A 121 2.15 46.19 -0.43
CA GLU A 121 2.03 46.29 1.03
C GLU A 121 2.62 45.06 1.73
N LEU A 122 2.57 43.90 1.05
CA LEU A 122 3.06 42.64 1.56
C LEU A 122 3.69 41.81 0.45
N LEU A 123 4.89 41.31 0.69
CA LEU A 123 5.54 40.32 -0.17
C LEU A 123 5.82 39.05 0.62
N ILE A 124 5.60 37.90 0.00
CA ILE A 124 5.70 36.58 0.65
C ILE A 124 6.62 35.70 -0.17
N GLY A 125 7.72 35.28 0.44
CA GLY A 125 8.67 34.37 -0.17
C GLY A 125 8.59 32.95 0.38
N THR A 126 9.45 32.09 -0.15
CA THR A 126 9.52 30.69 0.27
C THR A 126 10.68 30.45 1.23
N HIS A 127 10.65 29.32 1.93
CA HIS A 127 11.74 28.91 2.81
C HIS A 127 12.19 27.48 2.52
N ARG A 128 13.40 27.16 2.96
CA ARG A 128 13.91 25.78 3.02
C ARG A 128 14.24 25.40 4.46
N ASN A 129 14.08 24.13 4.78
CA ASN A 129 14.55 23.61 6.06
C ASN A 129 16.06 23.38 5.97
N TRP A 130 16.77 23.70 7.04
CA TRP A 130 18.21 23.68 7.10
C TRP A 130 18.71 22.85 8.30
N PHE A 131 19.59 21.89 8.02
CA PHE A 131 20.14 20.91 8.97
C PHE A 131 21.66 20.83 8.79
N GLY A 132 22.45 21.54 9.61
CA GLY A 132 23.91 21.63 9.41
C GLY A 132 24.28 22.13 8.01
N GLU A 133 24.76 21.27 7.13
CA GLU A 133 25.07 21.66 5.73
C GLU A 133 23.95 21.34 4.72
N LYS A 134 22.88 20.66 5.15
CA LYS A 134 21.84 20.14 4.24
C LYS A 134 20.63 21.08 4.16
N LEU A 135 20.21 21.38 2.93
CA LEU A 135 18.97 22.08 2.64
C LEU A 135 17.92 21.11 2.10
N THR A 136 16.72 21.12 2.68
CA THR A 136 15.59 20.30 2.21
C THR A 136 14.37 21.16 1.87
N SER A 137 13.58 20.71 0.91
CA SER A 137 12.38 21.43 0.48
C SER A 137 11.30 21.40 1.56
N SER A 138 10.75 22.57 1.89
CA SER A 138 9.53 22.67 2.70
C SER A 138 8.29 22.31 1.86
N PRO A 139 7.22 21.71 2.43
CA PRO A 139 5.95 21.54 1.73
C PRO A 139 5.41 22.85 1.13
N ILE A 140 5.63 23.96 1.84
CA ILE A 140 5.28 25.32 1.38
C ILE A 140 6.08 25.72 0.14
N TYR A 141 7.36 25.33 0.03
CA TYR A 141 8.20 25.61 -1.14
C TYR A 141 7.63 25.01 -2.43
N LYS A 142 7.10 23.78 -2.38
CA LYS A 142 6.50 23.12 -3.55
C LYS A 142 5.16 23.75 -3.95
N GLN A 143 4.37 24.20 -2.96
CA GLN A 143 3.03 24.74 -3.19
C GLN A 143 3.08 26.22 -3.62
N LEU A 144 3.96 27.05 -3.03
CA LEU A 144 4.09 28.47 -3.40
C LEU A 144 4.67 28.65 -4.79
N LYS A 145 5.44 27.67 -5.28
CA LYS A 145 5.91 27.64 -6.67
C LYS A 145 4.77 27.61 -7.70
N LEU A 146 3.56 27.16 -7.31
CA LEU A 146 2.36 27.17 -8.17
C LEU A 146 1.72 28.57 -8.28
N PHE A 147 1.91 29.42 -7.27
CA PHE A 147 1.42 30.80 -7.23
C PHE A 147 2.50 31.83 -7.56
N ALA A 148 3.75 31.38 -7.64
CA ALA A 148 4.87 32.23 -8.00
C ALA A 148 4.64 32.87 -9.37
N ASN A 149 4.78 34.20 -9.39
CA ASN A 149 4.46 35.14 -10.47
C ASN A 149 3.08 35.81 -10.37
N GLN A 150 2.18 35.40 -9.47
CA GLN A 150 0.90 36.09 -9.28
C GLN A 150 1.06 37.35 -8.42
N SER A 151 0.78 38.52 -8.99
CA SER A 151 0.44 39.71 -8.19
C SER A 151 -1.05 39.63 -7.85
N ILE A 152 -1.41 39.63 -6.57
CA ILE A 152 -2.81 39.66 -6.15
C ILE A 152 -3.13 41.08 -5.70
N ILE A 153 -3.95 41.75 -6.50
CA ILE A 153 -4.52 43.07 -6.19
C ILE A 153 -5.94 42.82 -5.69
N ASN A 154 -6.22 43.21 -4.44
CA ASN A 154 -7.45 42.91 -3.70
C ASN A 154 -7.72 41.41 -3.62
N ILE A 155 -7.22 40.77 -2.57
CA ILE A 155 -7.48 39.36 -2.31
C ILE A 155 -9.00 39.13 -2.19
N THR A 156 -9.54 38.29 -3.06
CA THR A 156 -10.96 37.92 -2.97
C THR A 156 -11.18 36.97 -1.79
N GLU A 157 -12.42 36.92 -1.27
CA GLU A 157 -12.82 35.91 -0.26
C GLU A 157 -12.34 34.50 -0.68
N LEU A 158 -12.54 34.13 -1.94
CA LEU A 158 -12.20 32.80 -2.45
C LEU A 158 -10.69 32.55 -2.46
N GLN A 159 -9.89 33.50 -2.96
CA GLN A 159 -8.43 33.39 -2.96
C GLN A 159 -7.87 33.33 -1.54
N LEU A 160 -8.49 34.05 -0.60
CA LEU A 160 -8.10 34.00 0.80
C LEU A 160 -8.49 32.67 1.46
N LYS A 161 -9.67 32.11 1.14
CA LYS A 161 -10.03 30.74 1.54
C LYS A 161 -8.96 29.77 1.05
N GLU A 162 -8.60 29.83 -0.23
CA GLU A 162 -7.59 28.93 -0.80
C GLU A 162 -6.21 29.11 -0.15
N LEU A 163 -5.78 30.35 0.11
CA LEU A 163 -4.50 30.62 0.75
C LEU A 163 -4.43 30.11 2.20
N LEU A 164 -5.48 30.33 2.99
CA LEU A 164 -5.56 29.90 4.40
C LEU A 164 -5.80 28.38 4.54
N LEU A 165 -6.37 27.75 3.51
CA LEU A 165 -6.63 26.31 3.46
C LEU A 165 -5.39 25.52 3.04
N ILE A 166 -4.58 26.05 2.14
CA ILE A 166 -3.49 25.34 1.48
C ILE A 166 -2.15 25.58 2.21
N PHE A 167 -1.90 26.78 2.72
CA PHE A 167 -0.56 27.16 3.18
C PHE A 167 -0.48 27.39 4.70
N ASP A 168 0.61 26.90 5.29
CA ASP A 168 1.02 27.29 6.63
C ASP A 168 1.79 28.62 6.57
N LEU A 169 1.06 29.71 6.28
CA LEU A 169 1.59 31.08 6.15
C LEU A 169 1.75 31.79 7.50
N THR A 170 1.51 31.09 8.59
CA THR A 170 1.53 31.57 9.98
C THR A 170 2.76 32.38 10.38
N PRO A 171 3.99 31.94 10.03
CA PRO A 171 5.17 32.58 10.58
C PRO A 171 5.25 34.06 10.20
N ALA A 172 5.67 34.92 11.12
CA ALA A 172 5.87 36.33 10.81
C ALA A 172 7.02 36.55 9.78
N TRP A 173 7.98 35.61 9.73
CA TRP A 173 9.14 35.61 8.84
C TRP A 173 8.81 35.16 7.40
N ALA A 174 9.81 35.27 6.50
CA ALA A 174 9.68 35.12 5.04
C ALA A 174 8.60 36.03 4.43
N LYS A 175 8.39 37.20 5.04
CA LYS A 175 7.47 38.23 4.57
C LYS A 175 8.09 39.61 4.73
N LEU A 176 7.95 40.44 3.69
CA LEU A 176 8.37 41.84 3.71
C LEU A 176 7.12 42.73 3.78
N TYR A 177 7.02 43.56 4.82
CA TYR A 177 5.85 44.38 5.14
C TYR A 177 6.15 45.85 4.93
N LYS A 178 5.27 46.60 4.26
CA LYS A 178 5.44 48.05 4.13
C LYS A 178 5.32 48.71 5.51
N THR A 179 6.31 49.49 5.93
CA THR A 179 6.41 50.01 7.31
C THR A 179 5.20 50.86 7.70
N GLU A 180 4.74 51.74 6.81
CA GLU A 180 3.54 52.55 7.04
C GLU A 180 2.28 51.69 7.22
N TRP A 181 2.16 50.62 6.44
CA TRP A 181 1.01 49.72 6.49
C TRP A 181 0.99 48.90 7.79
N ILE A 182 2.12 48.31 8.18
CA ILE A 182 2.22 47.47 9.40
C ILE A 182 2.05 48.31 10.68
N LYS A 183 2.54 49.56 10.70
CA LYS A 183 2.31 50.51 11.80
C LYS A 183 0.84 50.96 11.87
N LYS A 184 0.23 51.32 10.73
CA LYS A 184 -1.18 51.75 10.66
C LYS A 184 -2.15 50.67 11.11
N ASN A 185 -1.91 49.42 10.72
CA ASN A 185 -2.76 48.29 11.08
C ASN A 185 -2.44 47.73 12.48
N GLN A 186 -1.51 48.37 13.21
CA GLN A 186 -1.06 47.99 14.55
C GLN A 186 -0.68 46.50 14.61
N TYR A 187 0.54 46.16 14.22
CA TYR A 187 1.12 44.84 14.55
C TYR A 187 0.86 44.57 16.04
N LYS A 188 -0.13 43.72 16.32
CA LYS A 188 -0.54 43.30 17.66
C LYS A 188 -0.35 41.80 17.72
N ALA A 189 0.89 41.38 17.92
CA ALA A 189 1.11 40.06 18.48
C ALA A 189 0.42 40.03 19.86
N VAL A 190 -0.45 39.05 20.08
CA VAL A 190 -1.22 38.96 21.33
C VAL A 190 -0.26 38.67 22.48
N GLU A 191 -0.24 39.54 23.50
CA GLU A 191 0.69 39.46 24.64
C GLU A 191 0.47 38.18 25.48
N GLY A 192 1.55 37.51 25.90
CA GLY A 192 1.47 36.37 26.83
C GLY A 192 1.05 35.02 26.24
N HIS A 193 1.04 34.86 24.91
CA HIS A 193 0.63 33.63 24.24
C HIS A 193 1.71 33.05 23.33
N TYR A 194 1.81 31.72 23.25
CA TYR A 194 2.55 31.03 22.19
C TYR A 194 1.76 31.08 20.87
N TYR A 195 2.45 31.25 19.72
CA TYR A 195 1.87 31.39 18.37
C TYR A 195 1.12 32.70 18.14
N GLU A 196 1.69 33.77 18.66
CA GLU A 196 1.28 35.16 18.50
C GLU A 196 1.26 35.63 17.02
N ASP A 197 2.05 34.98 16.17
CA ASP A 197 2.16 35.23 14.74
C ASP A 197 0.91 34.82 13.94
N ALA A 198 0.14 33.84 14.43
CA ALA A 198 -1.04 33.35 13.75
C ALA A 198 -2.14 34.40 13.63
N PHE A 199 -2.44 35.12 14.73
CA PHE A 199 -3.42 36.19 14.73
C PHE A 199 -3.00 37.34 13.83
N PHE A 200 -1.75 37.78 13.99
CA PHE A 200 -1.19 38.88 13.23
C PHE A 200 -1.16 38.59 11.73
N THR A 201 -0.70 37.40 11.33
CA THR A 201 -0.59 37.05 9.92
C THR A 201 -1.97 36.90 9.28
N MET A 202 -2.96 36.35 10.00
CA MET A 202 -4.34 36.27 9.53
C MET A 202 -4.95 37.65 9.27
N THR A 203 -4.85 38.55 10.26
CA THR A 203 -5.36 39.93 10.12
C THR A 203 -4.63 40.68 9.02
N THR A 204 -3.34 40.40 8.82
CA THR A 204 -2.53 40.96 7.73
C THR A 204 -3.10 40.61 6.36
N PHE A 205 -3.43 39.35 6.11
CA PHE A 205 -4.01 38.95 4.82
C PHE A 205 -5.36 39.60 4.53
N PHE A 206 -6.16 39.90 5.55
CA PHE A 206 -7.46 40.55 5.35
C PHE A 206 -7.37 42.06 5.12
N ASN A 207 -6.34 42.69 5.67
CA ASN A 207 -6.21 44.16 5.64
C ASN A 207 -5.25 44.63 4.53
N ALA A 208 -4.36 43.76 4.04
CA ALA A 208 -3.48 44.06 2.91
C ALA A 208 -4.25 43.99 1.58
N LYS A 209 -4.14 45.05 0.78
CA LYS A 209 -4.77 45.23 -0.53
C LYS A 209 -3.87 44.80 -1.68
N LYS A 210 -2.56 44.93 -1.53
CA LYS A 210 -1.58 44.56 -2.58
C LYS A 210 -0.56 43.56 -2.05
N ILE A 211 -0.72 42.29 -2.46
CA ILE A 211 0.10 41.18 -2.00
C ILE A 211 0.82 40.53 -3.19
N LYS A 212 2.13 40.27 -3.06
CA LYS A 212 2.93 39.56 -4.07
C LYS A 212 3.55 38.29 -3.49
N PHE A 213 3.39 37.18 -4.20
CA PHE A 213 4.10 35.93 -3.92
C PHE A 213 5.33 35.81 -4.82
N ILE A 214 6.49 35.50 -4.22
CA ILE A 214 7.74 35.21 -4.94
C ILE A 214 8.13 33.73 -4.76
N LYS A 215 8.64 33.10 -5.82
CA LYS A 215 9.14 31.70 -5.80
C LYS A 215 10.43 31.54 -5.01
N ASP A 216 11.11 32.65 -4.75
CA ASP A 216 12.48 32.62 -4.28
C ASP A 216 12.56 32.13 -2.84
N VAL A 217 13.65 31.41 -2.55
CA VAL A 217 13.98 31.04 -1.18
C VAL A 217 14.62 32.26 -0.55
N VAL A 218 13.98 32.78 0.49
CA VAL A 218 14.36 34.00 1.22
C VAL A 218 14.57 33.74 2.71
N TYR A 219 14.41 32.49 3.14
CA TYR A 219 14.55 32.10 4.55
C TYR A 219 15.07 30.67 4.66
N LEU A 220 16.03 30.45 5.54
CA LEU A 220 16.57 29.13 5.90
C LEU A 220 16.16 28.84 7.34
N TYR A 221 15.18 27.96 7.49
CA TYR A 221 14.63 27.60 8.79
C TYR A 221 15.45 26.47 9.41
N ARG A 222 16.13 26.76 10.51
CA ARG A 222 17.01 25.84 11.22
C ARG A 222 16.20 24.72 11.87
N ARG A 223 16.69 23.49 11.74
CA ARG A 223 16.02 22.28 12.26
C ARG A 223 16.87 21.45 13.20
N ASP A 224 18.14 21.80 13.40
CA ASP A 224 19.06 21.13 14.31
C ASP A 224 19.10 21.75 15.72
N ASN A 225 18.42 22.89 15.96
CA ASN A 225 18.23 23.43 17.31
C ASN A 225 17.23 22.58 18.12
N PHE A 226 17.71 21.74 19.04
CA PHE A 226 16.86 20.84 19.83
C PHE A 226 16.13 21.53 20.99
N SER A 227 16.57 22.71 21.44
CA SER A 227 15.93 23.49 22.49
C SER A 227 14.82 24.42 21.97
N SER A 228 14.61 24.48 20.65
CA SER A 228 13.57 25.29 20.01
C SER A 228 12.19 25.06 20.63
N ILE A 229 11.41 26.14 20.76
CA ILE A 229 10.02 26.14 21.23
C ILE A 229 9.18 25.13 20.43
N THR A 230 9.47 24.98 19.14
CA THR A 230 8.75 24.06 18.23
C THR A 230 9.12 22.58 18.37
N ARG A 231 10.11 22.22 19.21
CA ARG A 231 10.63 20.85 19.39
C ARG A 231 10.59 20.32 20.82
N THR A 232 10.29 21.17 21.81
CA THR A 232 10.25 20.80 23.23
C THR A 232 8.80 20.63 23.72
N PHE A 233 8.46 19.43 24.18
CA PHE A 233 7.11 19.05 24.62
C PHE A 233 6.84 19.41 26.09
N SER A 234 5.73 20.09 26.38
CA SER A 234 5.16 20.16 27.74
C SER A 234 3.64 20.39 27.72
N LYS A 235 2.93 19.85 28.73
CA LYS A 235 1.46 19.99 28.89
C LYS A 235 1.04 21.46 28.93
N GLN A 236 1.77 22.28 29.68
CA GLN A 236 1.51 23.72 29.80
C GLN A 236 1.65 24.45 28.46
N LYS A 237 2.66 24.14 27.63
CA LYS A 237 2.78 24.72 26.29
C LYS A 237 1.62 24.35 25.38
N ASN A 238 1.06 23.16 25.52
CA ASN A 238 -0.11 22.71 24.76
C ASN A 238 -1.41 23.38 25.24
N ASP A 239 -1.58 23.53 26.56
CA ASP A 239 -2.73 24.26 27.10
C ASP A 239 -2.65 25.75 26.72
N ASP A 240 -1.46 26.36 26.75
CA ASP A 240 -1.25 27.74 26.29
C ASP A 240 -1.46 27.89 24.78
N TYR A 241 -1.15 26.84 24.00
CA TYR A 241 -1.42 26.76 22.56
C TYR A 241 -2.91 26.66 22.24
N LEU A 242 -3.65 25.82 22.98
CA LEU A 242 -5.10 25.71 22.85
C LEU A 242 -5.79 27.01 23.28
N LYS A 243 -5.30 27.61 24.36
CA LYS A 243 -5.75 28.90 24.85
C LYS A 243 -5.49 30.01 23.83
N SER A 244 -4.31 30.08 23.20
CA SER A 244 -4.02 31.09 22.17
C SER A 244 -4.95 30.96 20.96
N ILE A 245 -5.23 29.74 20.52
CA ILE A 245 -6.23 29.43 19.49
C ILE A 245 -7.63 29.91 19.89
N MET A 246 -8.05 29.66 21.14
CA MET A 246 -9.34 30.11 21.66
C MET A 246 -9.41 31.63 21.84
N ASP A 247 -8.30 32.27 22.16
CA ASP A 247 -8.21 33.72 22.32
C ASP A 247 -8.19 34.43 20.97
N VAL A 248 -7.50 33.88 19.95
CA VAL A 248 -7.63 34.32 18.55
C VAL A 248 -9.10 34.26 18.10
N ARG A 249 -9.79 33.16 18.40
CA ARG A 249 -11.22 33.02 18.10
C ARG A 249 -12.04 34.07 18.84
N THR A 250 -11.80 34.25 20.13
CA THR A 250 -12.55 35.18 20.99
C THR A 250 -12.36 36.63 20.52
N GLN A 251 -11.15 37.03 20.17
CA GLN A 251 -10.87 38.35 19.61
C GLN A 251 -11.52 38.57 18.24
N LEU A 252 -11.60 37.53 17.40
CA LEU A 252 -12.31 37.59 16.12
C LEU A 252 -13.85 37.59 16.28
N LEU A 253 -14.38 37.10 17.41
CA LEU A 253 -15.82 37.11 17.72
C LEU A 253 -16.29 38.40 18.43
N ILE A 254 -15.40 39.08 19.17
CA ILE A 254 -15.72 40.30 19.91
C ILE A 254 -15.61 41.56 19.03
N GLY A 255 -14.76 41.55 17.99
CA GLY A 255 -14.70 42.63 17.00
C GLY A 255 -15.82 42.53 15.96
N ASP A 256 -16.08 43.63 15.24
CA ASP A 256 -17.06 43.74 14.14
C ASP A 256 -16.56 43.00 12.88
N PHE A 257 -16.33 41.71 13.05
CA PHE A 257 -15.54 40.83 12.20
C PHE A 257 -16.33 39.57 11.81
N ASP A 258 -17.65 39.68 11.66
CA ASP A 258 -18.51 38.58 11.19
C ASP A 258 -18.01 37.97 9.86
N LYS A 259 -17.39 38.79 9.01
CA LYS A 259 -16.75 38.35 7.76
C LYS A 259 -15.55 37.40 7.96
N TYR A 260 -14.94 37.39 9.14
CA TYR A 260 -13.79 36.54 9.49
C TYR A 260 -14.19 35.25 10.21
N LYS A 261 -15.42 35.14 10.72
CA LYS A 261 -15.90 33.99 11.53
C LYS A 261 -15.72 32.63 10.84
N MET A 262 -16.14 32.51 9.59
CA MET A 262 -15.96 31.26 8.82
C MET A 262 -14.47 30.95 8.57
N TYR A 263 -13.65 31.97 8.37
CA TYR A 263 -12.21 31.82 8.10
C TYR A 263 -11.41 31.49 9.33
N SER A 264 -11.79 32.06 10.48
CA SER A 264 -11.27 31.65 11.77
C SER A 264 -11.61 30.20 12.03
N GLU A 265 -12.83 29.73 11.75
CA GLU A 265 -13.20 28.32 11.92
C GLU A 265 -12.43 27.38 10.97
N LEU A 266 -12.21 27.77 9.71
CA LEU A 266 -11.36 27.03 8.75
C LEU A 266 -9.88 26.99 9.17
N ARG A 267 -9.39 28.10 9.73
CA ARG A 267 -8.02 28.21 10.22
C ARG A 267 -7.81 27.45 11.51
N LEU A 268 -8.78 27.52 12.43
CA LEU A 268 -8.87 26.69 13.62
C LEU A 268 -8.82 25.24 13.19
N PHE A 269 -9.65 24.80 12.23
CA PHE A 269 -9.58 23.45 11.69
C PHE A 269 -8.19 23.05 11.16
N ASN A 270 -7.47 23.93 10.46
CA ASN A 270 -6.11 23.66 9.96
C ASN A 270 -5.04 23.64 11.07
N MET A 271 -5.13 24.53 12.06
CA MET A 271 -4.25 24.55 13.22
C MET A 271 -4.52 23.33 14.10
N TRP A 272 -5.79 23.01 14.35
CA TRP A 272 -6.25 21.81 15.04
C TRP A 272 -5.91 20.53 14.28
N ARG A 273 -5.88 20.50 12.94
CA ARG A 273 -5.36 19.35 12.16
C ARG A 273 -3.92 19.01 12.55
N ASN A 274 -3.07 20.02 12.73
CA ASN A 274 -1.68 19.82 13.16
C ASN A 274 -1.59 19.42 14.63
N VAL A 275 -2.56 19.81 15.46
CA VAL A 275 -2.53 19.71 16.93
C VAL A 275 -3.24 18.47 17.43
N ILE A 276 -4.34 18.06 16.83
CA ILE A 276 -4.92 16.72 17.00
C ILE A 276 -3.87 15.69 16.55
N PHE A 277 -3.17 15.94 15.44
CA PHE A 277 -2.14 15.02 14.95
C PHE A 277 -0.91 14.93 15.86
N VAL A 278 -0.48 16.02 16.50
CA VAL A 278 0.68 16.02 17.42
C VAL A 278 0.26 15.69 18.86
N ASN A 279 -0.78 16.34 19.39
CA ASN A 279 -1.21 16.30 20.78
C ASN A 279 -2.19 15.18 21.12
N CYS A 280 -3.14 14.79 20.26
CA CYS A 280 -3.91 13.58 20.57
C CYS A 280 -2.96 12.38 20.59
N VAL A 281 -1.96 12.36 19.71
CA VAL A 281 -0.96 11.29 19.63
C VAL A 281 -0.05 11.19 20.87
N GLU A 282 0.18 12.25 21.64
CA GLU A 282 0.95 12.23 22.90
C GLU A 282 0.07 12.16 24.16
N LEU A 283 -1.06 12.86 24.22
CA LEU A 283 -2.03 12.78 25.33
C LEU A 283 -2.65 11.37 25.44
N ILE A 284 -2.90 10.72 24.30
CA ILE A 284 -3.34 9.32 24.22
C ILE A 284 -2.20 8.34 24.61
N SER A 285 -0.93 8.75 24.56
CA SER A 285 0.22 7.91 24.95
C SER A 285 0.40 7.84 26.48
N ASN A 286 -0.14 8.80 27.23
CA ASN A 286 -0.02 8.88 28.68
C ASN A 286 -1.33 8.53 29.44
N ASP A 287 -2.36 8.02 28.74
CA ASP A 287 -3.72 7.77 29.28
C ASP A 287 -4.37 8.98 29.99
N GLU A 288 -3.91 10.20 29.69
CA GLU A 288 -4.46 11.46 30.19
C GLU A 288 -5.25 12.15 29.08
N LEU A 289 -6.40 11.58 28.66
CA LEU A 289 -7.35 12.31 27.82
C LEU A 289 -8.02 13.42 28.67
N PRO A 290 -7.84 14.71 28.35
CA PRO A 290 -8.61 15.75 29.02
C PRO A 290 -10.04 15.80 28.46
N ASP A 291 -10.94 16.48 29.18
CA ASP A 291 -12.39 16.67 28.94
C ASP A 291 -12.74 17.44 27.64
N TYR A 292 -12.09 17.14 26.51
CA TYR A 292 -12.29 17.80 25.21
C TYR A 292 -13.27 17.04 24.29
N GLU A 293 -14.07 16.11 24.84
CA GLU A 293 -15.02 15.30 24.08
C GLU A 293 -16.10 16.15 23.38
N GLU A 294 -16.60 17.18 24.08
CA GLU A 294 -17.55 18.18 23.55
C GLU A 294 -16.98 18.95 22.35
N ASP A 295 -15.71 19.35 22.43
CA ASP A 295 -15.04 20.06 21.34
C ASP A 295 -14.88 19.13 20.13
N ILE A 296 -14.38 17.91 20.31
CA ILE A 296 -14.25 16.92 19.22
C ILE A 296 -15.61 16.69 18.53
N LYS A 297 -16.70 16.52 19.30
CA LYS A 297 -18.06 16.37 18.75
C LYS A 297 -18.49 17.58 17.91
N ARG A 298 -18.22 18.79 18.39
CA ARG A 298 -18.55 20.04 17.70
C ARG A 298 -17.78 20.21 16.38
N TRP A 299 -16.50 19.80 16.35
CA TRP A 299 -15.68 19.83 15.13
C TRP A 299 -16.09 18.78 14.10
N LEU A 300 -16.54 17.61 14.53
CA LEU A 300 -17.13 16.58 13.65
C LEU A 300 -18.38 17.13 12.95
N LEU A 301 -19.21 17.94 13.64
CA LEU A 301 -20.34 18.63 13.01
C LEU A 301 -19.89 19.64 11.94
N LEU A 302 -18.93 20.50 12.25
CA LEU A 302 -18.41 21.50 11.30
C LEU A 302 -17.75 20.85 10.06
N SER A 303 -17.10 19.69 10.23
CA SER A 303 -16.50 18.94 9.12
C SER A 303 -17.53 18.43 8.10
N LYS A 304 -18.78 18.22 8.53
CA LYS A 304 -19.90 17.82 7.66
C LYS A 304 -20.47 18.99 6.85
N GLU A 305 -20.23 20.22 7.28
CA GLU A 305 -20.65 21.45 6.60
C GLU A 305 -19.66 21.91 5.52
N LEU A 306 -18.46 21.30 5.46
CA LEU A 306 -17.47 21.56 4.43
C LEU A 306 -17.94 21.02 3.06
N SER A 307 -17.93 21.86 2.03
CA SER A 307 -18.39 21.46 0.69
C SER A 307 -17.59 20.27 0.12
N SER A 308 -18.27 19.38 -0.62
CA SER A 308 -17.66 18.20 -1.28
C SER A 308 -16.52 18.56 -2.24
N SER A 309 -16.56 19.76 -2.82
CA SER A 309 -15.50 20.31 -3.68
C SER A 309 -14.16 20.52 -2.95
N PHE A 310 -14.20 20.72 -1.63
CA PHE A 310 -13.03 20.89 -0.77
C PHE A 310 -12.42 19.55 -0.35
N VAL A 311 -13.25 18.59 0.05
CA VAL A 311 -12.79 17.23 0.40
C VAL A 311 -12.00 16.62 -0.75
N GLY A 312 -12.44 16.82 -2.01
CA GLY A 312 -11.75 16.32 -3.19
C GLY A 312 -10.37 16.94 -3.47
N ARG A 313 -10.00 18.05 -2.82
CA ARG A 313 -8.69 18.74 -3.01
C ARG A 313 -7.65 18.39 -1.96
N LEU A 314 -8.02 17.72 -0.88
CA LEU A 314 -7.08 17.29 0.16
C LEU A 314 -6.25 16.08 -0.32
N PRO A 315 -5.05 15.82 0.23
CA PRO A 315 -4.38 14.54 0.00
C PRO A 315 -5.30 13.37 0.33
N LEU A 316 -5.25 12.29 -0.45
CA LEU A 316 -6.17 11.15 -0.37
C LEU A 316 -6.35 10.62 1.07
N PHE A 317 -5.28 10.64 1.85
CA PHE A 317 -5.30 10.33 3.29
C PHE A 317 -6.33 11.15 4.09
N TRP A 318 -6.34 12.47 3.91
CA TRP A 318 -7.25 13.38 4.59
C TRP A 318 -8.67 13.31 4.03
N GLN A 319 -8.82 13.04 2.73
CA GLN A 319 -10.14 12.75 2.16
C GLN A 319 -10.76 11.52 2.83
N THR A 320 -9.97 10.48 3.02
CA THR A 320 -10.38 9.23 3.67
C THR A 320 -10.70 9.43 5.15
N ILE A 321 -9.89 10.20 5.88
CA ILE A 321 -10.14 10.54 7.28
C ILE A 321 -11.43 11.33 7.43
N LEU A 322 -11.61 12.40 6.65
CA LEU A 322 -12.81 13.23 6.71
C LEU A 322 -14.06 12.50 6.26
N LYS A 323 -13.93 11.60 5.27
CA LYS A 323 -15.01 10.72 4.86
C LYS A 323 -15.40 9.78 6.00
N LYS A 324 -14.44 9.12 6.66
CA LYS A 324 -14.70 8.25 7.83
C LYS A 324 -15.38 9.03 8.97
N ILE A 325 -14.85 10.20 9.31
CA ILE A 325 -15.39 11.16 10.30
C ILE A 325 -16.83 11.60 9.95
N SER A 326 -17.08 11.97 8.69
CA SER A 326 -18.39 12.44 8.24
C SER A 326 -19.45 11.33 8.29
N THR A 327 -19.02 10.06 8.18
CA THR A 327 -19.88 8.88 8.17
C THR A 327 -20.00 8.17 9.53
N SER A 328 -19.20 8.53 10.54
CA SER A 328 -19.24 7.91 11.86
C SER A 328 -20.40 8.46 12.72
N LYS A 329 -21.10 7.56 13.42
CA LYS A 329 -22.06 7.90 14.49
C LYS A 329 -21.31 8.27 15.79
N GLU A 330 -21.95 9.03 16.68
CA GLU A 330 -21.36 9.54 17.94
C GLU A 330 -20.69 8.47 18.82
N GLU A 331 -21.15 7.22 18.78
CA GLU A 331 -20.62 6.10 19.58
C GLU A 331 -19.25 5.56 19.10
N ASN A 332 -18.73 6.01 17.95
CA ASN A 332 -17.49 5.49 17.33
C ASN A 332 -16.23 6.37 17.57
N LEU A 333 -16.28 7.31 18.53
CA LEU A 333 -15.13 8.19 18.82
C LEU A 333 -13.89 7.39 19.27
N ILE A 334 -14.12 6.32 20.04
CA ILE A 334 -13.11 5.39 20.54
C ILE A 334 -12.42 4.67 19.37
N ASP A 335 -13.16 4.22 18.36
CA ASP A 335 -12.60 3.56 17.16
C ASP A 335 -11.71 4.49 16.34
N LEU A 336 -12.03 5.79 16.31
CA LEU A 336 -11.24 6.82 15.65
C LEU A 336 -9.92 7.07 16.42
N ILE A 337 -10.00 7.14 17.75
CA ILE A 337 -8.85 7.25 18.67
C ILE A 337 -7.91 6.04 18.50
N TYR A 338 -8.45 4.81 18.43
CA TYR A 338 -7.66 3.61 18.17
C TYR A 338 -7.12 3.53 16.73
N TYR A 339 -7.80 4.12 15.75
CA TYR A 339 -7.26 4.31 14.39
C TYR A 339 -6.04 5.24 14.38
N PHE A 340 -6.05 6.32 15.17
CA PHE A 340 -4.87 7.17 15.32
C PHE A 340 -3.73 6.52 16.14
N LYS A 341 -4.04 5.70 17.17
CA LYS A 341 -3.04 4.85 17.85
C LYS A 341 -2.31 3.93 16.85
N ARG A 342 -3.05 3.31 15.92
CA ARG A 342 -2.51 2.49 14.83
C ARG A 342 -1.56 3.26 13.91
N LEU A 343 -1.87 4.49 13.53
CA LEU A 343 -1.06 5.29 12.59
C LEU A 343 0.32 5.70 13.15
N LYS A 344 0.47 5.94 14.46
CA LYS A 344 1.77 6.21 15.13
C LYS A 344 2.64 4.96 15.21
N LYS A 345 2.07 3.82 15.60
CA LYS A 345 2.78 2.52 15.59
C LYS A 345 3.19 2.17 14.15
N ALA A 346 2.31 2.47 13.19
CA ALA A 346 2.46 2.25 11.76
C ALA A 346 3.49 3.15 11.04
N ASN A 347 4.10 4.13 11.72
CA ASN A 347 5.25 4.89 11.20
C ASN A 347 5.78 5.89 12.25
N PRO A 348 6.96 5.64 12.87
CA PRO A 348 7.65 6.68 13.66
C PRO A 348 8.05 7.90 12.81
N LYS A 349 8.18 7.74 11.48
CA LYS A 349 8.62 8.79 10.54
C LYS A 349 7.53 9.81 10.20
N TYR A 350 6.26 9.56 10.52
CA TYR A 350 5.21 10.57 10.41
C TYR A 350 5.14 11.49 11.64
N ILE A 351 5.91 11.19 12.69
CA ILE A 351 5.93 11.91 13.97
C ILE A 351 7.05 12.96 14.01
N SER A 352 8.12 12.81 13.23
CA SER A 352 9.03 13.92 12.95
C SER A 352 8.64 14.61 11.65
N ARG A 353 8.66 15.95 11.62
CA ARG A 353 8.51 16.78 10.40
C ARG A 353 9.60 16.54 9.32
N SER A 354 10.36 15.44 9.39
CA SER A 354 11.43 15.07 8.48
C SER A 354 11.05 13.84 7.64
N VAL A 355 10.51 14.12 6.46
CA VAL A 355 10.82 13.48 5.16
C VAL A 355 11.40 12.04 5.21
N PHE A 356 10.60 11.10 4.66
CA PHE A 356 11.01 9.95 3.82
C PHE A 356 12.42 9.40 4.05
N ASN A 357 12.55 8.43 4.97
CA ASN A 357 13.74 7.57 4.98
C ASN A 357 13.55 6.47 3.91
N GLU A 358 14.30 6.63 2.82
CA GLU A 358 14.57 5.74 1.68
C GLU A 358 15.35 4.48 2.07
N ASN A 359 14.94 3.75 3.10
CA ASN A 359 15.40 2.37 3.31
C ASN A 359 14.17 1.46 3.22
N GLU A 360 13.69 1.19 2.00
CA GLU A 360 12.78 0.07 1.75
C GLU A 360 13.59 -1.21 2.04
N ARG A 361 13.41 -1.80 3.22
CA ARG A 361 13.95 -3.14 3.51
C ARG A 361 13.37 -4.10 2.47
N THR A 362 14.24 -4.71 1.68
CA THR A 362 13.85 -5.76 0.72
C THR A 362 13.75 -7.08 1.46
N PHE A 363 12.62 -7.76 1.36
CA PHE A 363 12.43 -9.09 1.93
C PHE A 363 12.59 -10.16 0.85
N SER A 364 13.14 -11.32 1.21
CA SER A 364 13.00 -12.53 0.38
C SER A 364 11.62 -13.17 0.61
N PHE A 365 11.12 -13.95 -0.35
CA PHE A 365 9.87 -14.69 -0.18
C PHE A 365 9.92 -15.64 1.02
N ALA A 366 11.05 -16.34 1.19
CA ALA A 366 11.28 -17.26 2.31
C ALA A 366 11.21 -16.54 3.67
N GLU A 367 11.87 -15.37 3.78
CA GLU A 367 11.84 -14.53 4.99
C GLU A 367 10.42 -14.07 5.33
N LEU A 368 9.65 -13.61 4.33
CA LEU A 368 8.25 -13.22 4.55
C LEU A 368 7.39 -14.40 4.98
N LEU A 369 7.58 -15.56 4.37
CA LEU A 369 6.83 -16.76 4.74
C LEU A 369 7.15 -17.17 6.19
N THR A 370 8.41 -17.07 6.62
CA THR A 370 8.80 -17.29 8.01
C THR A 370 8.11 -16.32 8.96
N ILE A 371 8.18 -15.00 8.67
CA ILE A 371 7.49 -13.97 9.46
C ILE A 371 5.99 -14.28 9.56
N PHE A 372 5.38 -14.63 8.43
CA PHE A 372 3.97 -14.94 8.35
C PHE A 372 3.60 -16.13 9.24
N ASN A 373 4.30 -17.26 9.10
CA ASN A 373 4.07 -18.45 9.92
C ASN A 373 4.33 -18.18 11.43
N THR A 374 5.33 -17.37 11.77
CA THR A 374 5.60 -16.97 13.16
C THR A 374 4.42 -16.23 13.78
N ILE A 375 3.84 -15.27 13.05
CA ILE A 375 2.66 -14.52 13.52
C ILE A 375 1.45 -15.45 13.69
N GLU A 376 1.23 -16.35 12.73
CA GLU A 376 0.14 -17.34 12.80
C GLU A 376 0.20 -18.20 14.05
N ASN A 377 1.40 -18.64 14.40
CA ASN A 377 1.63 -19.47 15.59
C ASN A 377 1.51 -18.68 16.88
N ASN A 378 2.15 -17.51 16.96
CA ASN A 378 2.15 -16.69 18.17
C ASN A 378 0.74 -16.23 18.56
N LEU A 379 -0.11 -15.98 17.57
CA LEU A 379 -1.50 -15.57 17.77
C LEU A 379 -2.50 -16.73 17.66
N HIS A 380 -2.04 -17.98 17.53
CA HIS A 380 -2.90 -19.17 17.43
C HIS A 380 -4.04 -19.03 16.39
N LEU A 381 -3.75 -18.44 15.23
CA LEU A 381 -4.79 -17.92 14.33
C LEU A 381 -5.75 -18.97 13.77
N PHE A 382 -5.33 -20.23 13.69
CA PHE A 382 -6.19 -21.33 13.23
C PHE A 382 -7.21 -21.81 14.28
N GLU A 383 -7.07 -21.40 15.54
CA GLU A 383 -7.96 -21.77 16.64
C GLU A 383 -9.11 -20.77 16.82
N HIS A 384 -8.89 -19.53 16.40
CA HIS A 384 -9.87 -18.46 16.54
C HIS A 384 -11.05 -18.58 15.58
N LYS A 385 -12.23 -18.23 16.09
CA LYS A 385 -13.47 -18.16 15.30
C LYS A 385 -14.02 -16.74 15.35
N ILE A 386 -14.50 -16.27 14.19
CA ILE A 386 -15.35 -15.09 14.11
C ILE A 386 -16.71 -15.55 13.65
N SER A 387 -17.76 -15.18 14.40
CA SER A 387 -19.13 -15.62 14.12
C SER A 387 -19.26 -17.14 13.86
N ASN A 388 -18.57 -17.95 14.69
CA ASN A 388 -18.47 -19.42 14.62
C ASN A 388 -17.77 -20.02 13.38
N VAL A 389 -16.99 -19.23 12.65
CA VAL A 389 -16.21 -19.68 11.48
C VAL A 389 -14.73 -19.48 11.75
N TYR A 390 -13.89 -20.50 11.48
CA TYR A 390 -12.43 -20.36 11.53
C TYR A 390 -11.96 -19.48 10.37
N PHE A 391 -11.94 -18.18 10.61
CA PHE A 391 -11.80 -17.17 9.55
C PHE A 391 -10.40 -17.16 8.93
N TRP A 392 -9.37 -17.41 9.73
CA TRP A 392 -7.99 -17.30 9.28
C TRP A 392 -7.68 -18.24 8.11
N ARG A 393 -8.19 -19.49 8.19
CA ARG A 393 -8.10 -20.47 7.10
C ARG A 393 -8.67 -19.99 5.77
N LEU A 394 -9.64 -19.07 5.82
CA LEU A 394 -10.32 -18.50 4.65
C LEU A 394 -9.56 -17.31 4.04
N VAL A 395 -8.84 -16.54 4.85
CA VAL A 395 -8.19 -15.28 4.42
C VAL A 395 -6.68 -15.38 4.27
N ARG A 396 -6.04 -16.40 4.86
CA ARG A 396 -4.57 -16.59 4.91
C ARG A 396 -3.86 -16.24 3.60
N PHE A 397 -4.27 -16.89 2.51
CA PHE A 397 -3.66 -16.72 1.20
C PHE A 397 -3.79 -15.28 0.69
N THR A 398 -5.00 -14.72 0.74
CA THR A 398 -5.28 -13.35 0.29
C THR A 398 -4.55 -12.30 1.14
N VAL A 399 -4.40 -12.53 2.44
CA VAL A 399 -3.62 -11.64 3.32
C VAL A 399 -2.15 -11.64 2.90
N PHE A 400 -1.56 -12.80 2.62
CA PHE A 400 -0.17 -12.88 2.16
C PHE A 400 0.02 -12.24 0.78
N GLU A 401 -0.87 -12.48 -0.18
CA GLU A 401 -0.82 -11.82 -1.50
C GLU A 401 -0.87 -10.29 -1.36
N ASN A 402 -1.74 -9.78 -0.47
CA ASN A 402 -1.80 -8.33 -0.19
C ASN A 402 -0.48 -7.78 0.37
N ILE A 403 0.24 -8.56 1.19
CA ILE A 403 1.57 -8.20 1.70
C ILE A 403 2.58 -8.14 0.54
N LEU A 404 2.65 -9.16 -0.31
CA LEU A 404 3.55 -9.20 -1.46
C LEU A 404 3.33 -8.02 -2.41
N VAL A 405 2.07 -7.66 -2.65
CA VAL A 405 1.68 -6.51 -3.49
C VAL A 405 2.14 -5.19 -2.87
N GLN A 406 1.89 -4.96 -1.58
CA GLN A 406 2.28 -3.71 -0.92
C GLN A 406 3.80 -3.54 -0.83
N LEU A 407 4.54 -4.65 -0.72
CA LEU A 407 6.01 -4.67 -0.76
C LEU A 407 6.57 -4.61 -2.20
N LYS A 408 5.72 -4.46 -3.22
CA LYS A 408 6.09 -4.42 -4.66
C LYS A 408 6.85 -5.67 -5.14
N MET A 409 6.78 -6.77 -4.41
CA MET A 409 7.40 -8.04 -4.81
C MET A 409 6.57 -8.73 -5.90
N GLN A 410 5.27 -8.45 -5.94
CA GLN A 410 4.35 -8.96 -6.94
C GLN A 410 3.47 -7.83 -7.48
N LYS A 411 3.19 -7.82 -8.79
CA LYS A 411 2.13 -6.97 -9.35
C LYS A 411 0.76 -7.51 -8.93
N LEU A 412 -0.21 -6.64 -8.69
CA LEU A 412 -1.62 -7.03 -8.54
C LEU A 412 -1.99 -7.92 -9.73
N MET A 413 -2.33 -9.18 -9.47
CA MET A 413 -3.05 -9.96 -10.47
C MET A 413 -4.35 -9.21 -10.71
N GLY A 414 -4.53 -8.71 -11.93
CA GLY A 414 -5.84 -8.21 -12.33
C GLY A 414 -6.86 -9.29 -12.03
N SER A 415 -7.72 -9.05 -11.03
CA SER A 415 -9.03 -9.66 -10.99
C SER A 415 -9.84 -9.02 -12.10
N GLU A 416 -9.42 -9.23 -13.35
CA GLU A 416 -10.43 -9.33 -14.38
C GLU A 416 -11.19 -10.59 -14.02
N ASN A 417 -12.30 -10.37 -13.30
CA ASN A 417 -13.46 -11.23 -13.44
C ASN A 417 -13.68 -11.36 -14.94
N THR A 418 -13.11 -12.39 -15.56
CA THR A 418 -13.53 -12.89 -16.87
C THR A 418 -14.86 -13.64 -16.72
N PHE A 419 -15.77 -13.09 -15.90
CA PHE A 419 -17.16 -13.11 -16.28
C PHE A 419 -17.21 -12.18 -17.49
N GLY A 420 -17.30 -12.77 -18.68
CA GLY A 420 -17.46 -11.99 -19.90
C GLY A 420 -18.54 -10.92 -19.69
N LYS A 421 -18.45 -9.84 -20.47
CA LYS A 421 -19.44 -8.75 -20.51
C LYS A 421 -20.86 -9.21 -20.91
N SER A 422 -21.21 -10.49 -20.79
CA SER A 422 -22.58 -10.95 -20.84
C SER A 422 -23.29 -10.56 -19.55
N SER A 423 -24.50 -10.04 -19.71
CA SER A 423 -25.30 -9.67 -18.54
C SER A 423 -25.61 -10.92 -17.70
N ILE A 424 -25.70 -10.77 -16.38
CA ILE A 424 -26.21 -11.83 -15.49
C ILE A 424 -27.51 -12.45 -16.01
N LEU A 425 -28.33 -11.68 -16.75
CA LEU A 425 -29.57 -12.13 -17.38
C LEU A 425 -29.35 -13.09 -18.56
N GLU A 426 -28.36 -12.84 -19.41
CA GLU A 426 -28.02 -13.75 -20.53
C GLU A 426 -27.45 -15.09 -20.01
N GLN A 427 -26.69 -15.06 -18.91
CA GLN A 427 -26.20 -16.29 -18.26
C GLN A 427 -27.34 -17.08 -17.59
N ILE A 428 -28.33 -16.37 -17.02
CA ILE A 428 -29.55 -16.94 -16.45
C ILE A 428 -30.38 -17.65 -17.52
N GLU A 429 -30.58 -17.04 -18.69
CA GLU A 429 -31.39 -17.61 -19.77
C GLU A 429 -30.72 -18.81 -20.46
N ARG A 430 -29.38 -18.89 -20.44
CA ARG A 430 -28.63 -19.94 -21.16
C ARG A 430 -28.51 -21.28 -20.43
N TYR A 431 -28.46 -21.29 -19.09
CA TYR A 431 -28.09 -22.50 -18.33
C TYR A 431 -29.03 -22.86 -17.16
N HIS A 432 -30.06 -22.06 -16.87
CA HIS A 432 -31.02 -22.35 -15.81
C HIS A 432 -32.26 -23.10 -16.31
N THR A 433 -32.11 -24.40 -16.49
CA THR A 433 -33.24 -25.33 -16.32
C THR A 433 -33.21 -25.89 -14.89
N THR A 434 -34.37 -26.24 -14.34
CA THR A 434 -34.45 -26.99 -13.07
C THR A 434 -33.62 -28.26 -13.13
N GLU A 435 -33.47 -28.85 -14.32
CA GLU A 435 -32.82 -30.14 -14.56
C GLU A 435 -31.30 -30.14 -14.35
N ASN A 436 -30.66 -28.98 -14.55
CA ASN A 436 -29.21 -28.82 -14.41
C ASN A 436 -28.77 -28.55 -12.97
N SER A 437 -29.75 -28.36 -12.07
CA SER A 437 -29.50 -28.15 -10.65
C SER A 437 -28.98 -29.42 -9.97
N PRO A 438 -27.97 -29.30 -9.08
CA PRO A 438 -27.57 -30.40 -8.19
C PRO A 438 -28.69 -30.93 -7.30
N PHE A 439 -29.82 -30.21 -7.19
CA PHE A 439 -30.99 -30.63 -6.43
C PHE A 439 -32.06 -31.39 -7.24
N TYR A 440 -31.90 -31.55 -8.56
CA TYR A 440 -32.91 -32.15 -9.43
C TYR A 440 -32.72 -33.66 -9.70
N GLY A 441 -33.82 -34.41 -9.77
CA GLY A 441 -33.84 -35.87 -9.97
C GLY A 441 -33.85 -36.66 -8.66
N GLU A 442 -34.45 -37.86 -8.69
CA GLU A 442 -34.60 -38.76 -7.53
C GLU A 442 -33.60 -39.93 -7.60
N TYR A 443 -32.42 -39.74 -7.03
CA TYR A 443 -31.44 -40.82 -6.86
C TYR A 443 -30.50 -40.49 -5.70
N SER A 444 -30.16 -41.54 -4.93
CA SER A 444 -29.14 -41.52 -3.89
C SER A 444 -27.78 -41.78 -4.53
N LEU A 445 -26.80 -40.93 -4.27
CA LEU A 445 -25.46 -41.03 -4.82
C LEU A 445 -24.46 -41.23 -3.69
N ASN A 446 -23.61 -42.23 -3.82
CA ASN A 446 -22.59 -42.49 -2.80
C ASN A 446 -21.45 -41.47 -2.86
N SER A 447 -21.15 -40.92 -4.05
CA SER A 447 -19.99 -40.04 -4.26
C SER A 447 -20.34 -38.73 -4.97
N ILE A 448 -19.66 -37.64 -4.59
CA ILE A 448 -19.66 -36.38 -5.34
C ILE A 448 -18.24 -36.03 -5.74
N ILE A 449 -18.05 -35.59 -6.99
CA ILE A 449 -16.78 -35.09 -7.51
C ILE A 449 -16.95 -33.61 -7.82
N LEU A 450 -16.00 -32.78 -7.38
CA LEU A 450 -15.91 -31.39 -7.78
C LEU A 450 -14.71 -31.21 -8.71
N ASP A 451 -15.01 -31.09 -10.00
CA ASP A 451 -13.98 -30.89 -11.04
C ASP A 451 -13.45 -29.45 -11.03
N HIS A 452 -12.23 -29.27 -11.52
CA HIS A 452 -11.63 -27.96 -11.77
C HIS A 452 -12.17 -27.36 -13.07
N SER A 453 -12.57 -26.08 -13.12
CA SER A 453 -13.23 -25.50 -14.31
C SER A 453 -12.44 -25.60 -15.63
N ARG A 454 -11.10 -25.49 -15.58
CA ARG A 454 -10.24 -25.57 -16.78
C ARG A 454 -10.26 -27.00 -17.37
N ARG A 455 -10.82 -27.14 -18.58
CA ARG A 455 -10.91 -28.39 -19.35
C ARG A 455 -9.85 -28.46 -20.45
N GLN A 456 -9.49 -29.69 -20.85
CA GLN A 456 -8.69 -29.95 -22.04
C GLN A 456 -9.45 -30.90 -22.96
N LYS A 457 -9.28 -30.73 -24.28
CA LYS A 457 -9.86 -31.64 -25.27
C LYS A 457 -8.94 -32.85 -25.44
N TYR A 458 -9.45 -34.03 -25.14
CA TYR A 458 -8.73 -35.30 -25.21
C TYR A 458 -9.61 -36.40 -25.79
N LYS A 459 -9.10 -37.16 -26.77
CA LYS A 459 -9.84 -38.22 -27.48
C LYS A 459 -11.25 -37.77 -27.94
N GLY A 460 -11.35 -36.53 -28.44
CA GLY A 460 -12.61 -35.94 -28.93
C GLY A 460 -13.56 -35.40 -27.86
N LYS A 461 -13.26 -35.53 -26.57
CA LYS A 461 -14.09 -35.05 -25.45
C LYS A 461 -13.36 -34.02 -24.61
N TYR A 462 -14.09 -33.10 -23.99
CA TYR A 462 -13.52 -32.23 -22.96
C TYR A 462 -13.44 -33.00 -21.64
N ILE A 463 -12.29 -32.96 -20.98
CA ILE A 463 -12.05 -33.62 -19.69
C ILE A 463 -11.39 -32.67 -18.70
N ASP A 464 -11.58 -32.92 -17.40
CA ASP A 464 -10.62 -32.53 -16.39
C ASP A 464 -9.56 -33.62 -16.28
N TYR A 465 -8.36 -33.37 -16.78
CA TYR A 465 -7.31 -34.39 -16.77
C TYR A 465 -6.85 -34.79 -15.36
N LYS A 466 -7.19 -34.00 -14.33
CA LYS A 466 -6.83 -34.27 -12.93
C LYS A 466 -7.77 -35.29 -12.28
N SER A 467 -9.07 -35.21 -12.57
CA SER A 467 -10.07 -36.19 -12.10
C SER A 467 -10.39 -37.27 -13.13
N TYR A 468 -9.92 -37.15 -14.38
CA TYR A 468 -10.19 -38.09 -15.47
C TYR A 468 -10.03 -39.56 -15.05
N HIS A 469 -8.89 -39.89 -14.45
CA HIS A 469 -8.62 -41.27 -14.05
C HIS A 469 -9.48 -41.72 -12.85
N LEU A 470 -9.82 -40.80 -11.95
CA LEU A 470 -10.72 -41.08 -10.84
C LEU A 470 -12.11 -41.47 -11.36
N LEU A 471 -12.62 -40.75 -12.36
CA LEU A 471 -13.94 -41.05 -12.95
C LEU A 471 -13.96 -42.45 -13.60
N GLU A 472 -12.92 -42.80 -14.37
CA GLU A 472 -12.78 -44.16 -14.95
C GLU A 472 -12.81 -45.24 -13.86
N GLN A 473 -12.10 -45.06 -12.74
CA GLN A 473 -12.10 -46.06 -11.66
C GLN A 473 -13.44 -46.19 -10.96
N LEU A 474 -14.18 -45.09 -10.81
CA LEU A 474 -15.51 -45.13 -10.23
C LEU A 474 -16.48 -45.85 -11.17
N ASP A 475 -16.39 -45.59 -12.48
CA ASP A 475 -17.16 -46.30 -13.51
C ASP A 475 -16.84 -47.81 -13.51
N ASP A 476 -15.55 -48.18 -13.53
CA ASP A 476 -15.08 -49.58 -13.53
C ASP A 476 -15.58 -50.37 -12.31
N LYS A 477 -15.77 -49.69 -11.16
CA LYS A 477 -16.27 -50.29 -9.92
C LYS A 477 -17.78 -50.16 -9.74
N ASN A 478 -18.51 -49.62 -10.71
CA ASN A 478 -19.94 -49.32 -10.63
C ASN A 478 -20.29 -48.51 -9.35
N ILE A 479 -19.47 -47.52 -9.01
CA ILE A 479 -19.73 -46.61 -7.89
C ILE A 479 -20.50 -45.41 -8.43
N ASP A 480 -21.74 -45.24 -8.00
CA ASP A 480 -22.55 -44.09 -8.41
C ASP A 480 -21.96 -42.76 -7.93
N TYR A 481 -21.84 -41.81 -8.85
CA TYR A 481 -21.36 -40.47 -8.56
C TYR A 481 -22.09 -39.36 -9.32
N GLN A 482 -21.95 -38.13 -8.82
CA GLN A 482 -22.30 -36.92 -9.56
C GLN A 482 -21.11 -35.96 -9.59
N VAL A 483 -20.86 -35.43 -10.78
CA VAL A 483 -19.85 -34.40 -11.01
C VAL A 483 -20.51 -33.03 -10.92
N LEU A 484 -19.97 -32.20 -10.04
CA LEU A 484 -20.34 -30.80 -9.90
C LEU A 484 -19.32 -29.95 -10.67
N GLU A 485 -19.83 -29.13 -11.58
CA GLU A 485 -19.00 -28.31 -12.47
C GLU A 485 -19.18 -26.81 -12.24
N LEU A 486 -18.07 -26.09 -12.37
CA LEU A 486 -17.99 -24.63 -12.44
C LEU A 486 -17.66 -24.21 -13.87
N PRO A 487 -18.24 -23.10 -14.37
CA PRO A 487 -17.93 -22.59 -15.70
C PRO A 487 -16.48 -22.14 -15.80
N HIS A 488 -15.93 -22.17 -17.02
CA HIS A 488 -14.62 -21.64 -17.33
C HIS A 488 -14.76 -20.48 -18.31
N ASN A 489 -14.38 -19.27 -17.87
CA ASN A 489 -14.61 -18.02 -18.61
C ASN A 489 -16.10 -17.79 -18.99
N GLY A 490 -17.03 -18.27 -18.14
CA GLY A 490 -18.47 -18.13 -18.37
C GLY A 490 -19.08 -19.17 -19.31
N GLU A 491 -18.32 -20.20 -19.71
CA GLU A 491 -18.81 -21.29 -20.57
C GLU A 491 -18.66 -22.67 -19.93
N HIS A 492 -19.57 -23.58 -20.31
CA HIS A 492 -19.49 -25.01 -20.04
C HIS A 492 -19.10 -25.74 -21.34
N TYR A 493 -17.99 -26.48 -21.30
CA TYR A 493 -17.48 -27.22 -22.47
C TYR A 493 -18.09 -28.63 -22.61
N ILE A 494 -18.87 -29.06 -21.62
CA ILE A 494 -19.55 -30.34 -21.59
C ILE A 494 -21.01 -30.08 -21.22
N ASP A 495 -21.94 -30.58 -22.02
CA ASP A 495 -23.37 -30.49 -21.74
C ASP A 495 -23.70 -31.20 -20.43
N SER A 496 -24.60 -30.61 -19.65
CA SER A 496 -25.15 -31.19 -18.44
C SER A 496 -25.80 -32.53 -18.75
N SER A 497 -25.54 -33.52 -17.92
CA SER A 497 -26.16 -34.85 -18.02
C SER A 497 -26.82 -35.21 -16.68
N GLU A 498 -27.38 -36.40 -16.58
CA GLU A 498 -27.84 -36.91 -15.28
C GLU A 498 -26.70 -36.97 -14.26
N ASN A 499 -25.49 -37.32 -14.70
CA ASN A 499 -24.31 -37.46 -13.82
C ASN A 499 -23.47 -36.19 -13.69
N ARG A 500 -23.81 -35.10 -14.41
CA ARG A 500 -23.07 -33.82 -14.36
C ARG A 500 -24.01 -32.63 -14.16
N LYS A 501 -23.83 -31.89 -13.07
CA LYS A 501 -24.68 -30.76 -12.66
C LYS A 501 -23.86 -29.48 -12.46
N TYR A 502 -24.48 -28.32 -12.64
CA TYR A 502 -23.80 -27.03 -12.60
C TYR A 502 -24.02 -26.28 -11.29
N LEU A 503 -22.97 -25.65 -10.77
CA LEU A 503 -23.04 -24.91 -9.51
C LEU A 503 -23.45 -23.43 -9.67
N GLU A 504 -23.60 -22.89 -10.88
CA GLU A 504 -23.81 -21.45 -11.12
C GLU A 504 -25.07 -20.88 -10.43
N SER A 505 -26.15 -21.66 -10.38
CA SER A 505 -27.38 -21.29 -9.67
C SER A 505 -27.14 -20.98 -8.19
N LEU A 506 -26.14 -21.62 -7.56
CA LEU A 506 -25.68 -21.27 -6.23
C LEU A 506 -25.06 -19.87 -6.24
N PHE A 507 -24.04 -19.63 -7.07
CA PHE A 507 -23.29 -18.38 -7.07
C PHE A 507 -24.16 -17.14 -7.32
N LEU A 508 -25.08 -17.22 -8.29
CA LEU A 508 -26.02 -16.12 -8.59
C LEU A 508 -27.01 -15.85 -7.43
N PHE A 509 -27.47 -16.90 -6.73
CA PHE A 509 -28.29 -16.74 -5.53
C PHE A 509 -27.49 -16.14 -4.36
N LEU A 510 -26.21 -16.50 -4.22
CA LEU A 510 -25.34 -15.98 -3.16
C LEU A 510 -24.96 -14.53 -3.39
N GLU A 511 -24.64 -14.12 -4.63
CA GLU A 511 -24.27 -12.75 -4.96
C GLU A 511 -25.36 -11.73 -4.62
N LYS A 512 -26.64 -12.08 -4.78
CA LYS A 512 -27.77 -11.20 -4.40
C LYS A 512 -27.96 -11.04 -2.88
N LYS A 513 -27.35 -11.90 -2.06
CA LYS A 513 -27.52 -11.93 -0.59
C LYS A 513 -26.28 -11.50 0.21
N THR A 514 -25.25 -10.97 -0.42
CA THR A 514 -23.95 -10.66 0.22
C THR A 514 -23.87 -9.31 0.98
N LYS A 515 -25.00 -8.71 1.38
CA LYS A 515 -24.98 -7.62 2.37
C LYS A 515 -24.90 -8.21 3.78
N SER A 516 -23.68 -8.40 4.26
CA SER A 516 -23.41 -8.80 5.64
C SER A 516 -23.69 -7.64 6.60
N ASN A 517 -24.65 -7.82 7.50
CA ASN A 517 -24.98 -6.85 8.57
C ASN A 517 -24.34 -7.21 9.92
N PHE A 518 -23.39 -8.14 10.00
CA PHE A 518 -22.79 -8.50 11.29
C PHE A 518 -21.62 -7.56 11.65
N SER A 519 -21.61 -7.14 12.91
CA SER A 519 -20.51 -6.40 13.54
C SER A 519 -19.59 -7.38 14.27
N PHE A 520 -18.31 -7.03 14.36
CA PHE A 520 -17.38 -7.73 15.24
C PHE A 520 -17.68 -7.35 16.69
N ASN A 521 -17.62 -8.30 17.61
CA ASN A 521 -17.63 -7.97 19.04
C ASN A 521 -16.28 -7.37 19.48
N GLN A 522 -16.15 -7.01 20.75
CA GLN A 522 -14.94 -6.37 21.27
C GLN A 522 -13.71 -7.27 21.16
N ASP A 523 -13.82 -8.54 21.57
CA ASP A 523 -12.71 -9.50 21.53
C ASP A 523 -12.29 -9.83 20.10
N GLU A 524 -13.25 -10.02 19.19
CA GLU A 524 -13.00 -10.22 17.76
C GLU A 524 -12.30 -8.99 17.16
N SER A 525 -12.75 -7.78 17.52
CA SER A 525 -12.12 -6.53 17.05
C SER A 525 -10.69 -6.37 17.57
N GLN A 526 -10.43 -6.81 18.81
CA GLN A 526 -9.10 -6.80 19.42
C GLN A 526 -8.16 -7.82 18.78
N LEU A 527 -8.64 -9.04 18.50
CA LEU A 527 -7.87 -10.05 17.77
C LEU A 527 -7.48 -9.56 16.37
N LEU A 528 -8.43 -9.00 15.62
CA LEU A 528 -8.14 -8.47 14.28
C LEU A 528 -7.09 -7.35 14.32
N LEU A 529 -7.16 -6.51 15.36
CA LEU A 529 -6.15 -5.49 15.60
C LEU A 529 -4.77 -6.09 15.91
N GLN A 530 -4.70 -7.12 16.76
CA GLN A 530 -3.44 -7.81 17.07
C GLN A 530 -2.80 -8.42 15.83
N ILE A 531 -3.60 -8.98 14.93
CA ILE A 531 -3.12 -9.50 13.63
C ILE A 531 -2.56 -8.35 12.78
N GLU A 532 -3.33 -7.28 12.60
CA GLU A 532 -2.91 -6.09 11.83
C GLU A 532 -1.61 -5.50 12.39
N GLU A 533 -1.47 -5.38 13.71
CA GLU A 533 -0.28 -4.88 14.40
C GLU A 533 0.93 -5.80 14.24
N ALA A 534 0.77 -7.12 14.44
CA ALA A 534 1.87 -8.06 14.34
C ALA A 534 2.49 -8.10 12.93
N PHE A 535 1.65 -8.04 11.89
CA PHE A 535 2.15 -7.95 10.51
C PHE A 535 2.81 -6.61 10.24
N TYR A 536 2.22 -5.52 10.69
CA TYR A 536 2.82 -4.20 10.52
C TYR A 536 4.20 -4.11 11.20
N GLU A 537 4.34 -4.58 12.44
CA GLU A 537 5.61 -4.50 13.19
C GLU A 537 6.76 -5.25 12.50
N GLN A 538 6.47 -6.40 11.88
CA GLN A 538 7.48 -7.23 11.23
C GLN A 538 7.76 -6.84 9.77
N THR A 539 6.75 -6.33 9.06
CA THR A 539 6.83 -6.11 7.59
C THR A 539 6.72 -4.64 7.17
N GLY A 540 6.21 -3.76 8.03
CA GLY A 540 5.86 -2.37 7.70
C GLY A 540 4.58 -2.23 6.85
N VAL A 541 3.90 -3.34 6.54
CA VAL A 541 2.69 -3.36 5.71
C VAL A 541 1.45 -3.04 6.53
N ILE A 542 0.59 -2.17 6.00
CA ILE A 542 -0.70 -1.85 6.63
C ILE A 542 -1.76 -2.79 6.05
N LEU A 543 -2.35 -3.61 6.90
CA LEU A 543 -3.42 -4.53 6.53
C LEU A 543 -4.79 -3.97 6.90
N GLU A 544 -5.76 -4.11 6.00
CA GLU A 544 -7.18 -3.86 6.25
C GLU A 544 -7.98 -5.16 6.04
N ILE A 545 -8.08 -6.01 7.07
CA ILE A 545 -8.64 -7.37 6.92
C ILE A 545 -10.13 -7.48 7.26
N ARG A 546 -10.71 -6.44 7.87
CA ARG A 546 -12.10 -6.45 8.38
C ARG A 546 -13.14 -6.72 7.28
N ASP A 547 -13.08 -5.97 6.17
CA ASP A 547 -14.06 -6.12 5.09
C ASP A 547 -13.85 -7.43 4.30
N LEU A 548 -12.60 -7.84 4.13
CA LEU A 548 -12.25 -9.15 3.58
C LEU A 548 -12.89 -10.28 4.42
N ILE A 549 -12.72 -10.24 5.74
CA ILE A 549 -13.25 -11.24 6.68
C ILE A 549 -14.78 -11.29 6.64
N LYS A 550 -15.46 -10.13 6.66
CA LYS A 550 -16.92 -10.06 6.52
C LYS A 550 -17.40 -10.73 5.25
N LYS A 551 -16.74 -10.45 4.12
CA LYS A 551 -17.07 -11.01 2.80
C LYS A 551 -16.91 -12.53 2.80
N VAL A 552 -15.75 -13.05 3.22
CA VAL A 552 -15.47 -14.49 3.16
C VAL A 552 -16.28 -15.31 4.16
N ILE A 553 -16.57 -14.79 5.36
CA ILE A 553 -17.41 -15.49 6.35
C ILE A 553 -18.84 -15.65 5.82
N ASN A 554 -19.37 -14.61 5.16
CA ASN A 554 -20.71 -14.68 4.60
C ASN A 554 -20.79 -15.70 3.45
N ASP A 555 -19.84 -15.64 2.52
CA ASP A 555 -19.72 -16.62 1.43
C ASP A 555 -19.59 -18.06 1.98
N PHE A 556 -18.72 -18.26 2.97
CA PHE A 556 -18.52 -19.54 3.63
C PHE A 556 -19.82 -20.09 4.23
N LYS A 557 -20.55 -19.29 5.03
CA LYS A 557 -21.79 -19.73 5.70
C LYS A 557 -22.86 -20.15 4.71
N LEU A 558 -23.00 -19.38 3.63
CA LEU A 558 -23.99 -19.65 2.59
C LEU A 558 -23.68 -20.96 1.84
N ARG A 559 -22.43 -21.15 1.42
CA ARG A 559 -21.99 -22.40 0.78
C ARG A 559 -22.09 -23.59 1.73
N TYR A 560 -21.66 -23.43 2.97
CA TYR A 560 -21.75 -24.47 3.99
C TYR A 560 -23.19 -24.98 4.15
N LEU A 561 -24.17 -24.08 4.28
CA LEU A 561 -25.57 -24.47 4.38
C LEU A 561 -26.11 -25.15 3.11
N TYR A 562 -25.68 -24.68 1.93
CA TYR A 562 -26.06 -25.29 0.66
C TYR A 562 -25.57 -26.73 0.57
N PHE A 563 -24.28 -26.97 0.82
CA PHE A 563 -23.68 -28.29 0.71
C PHE A 563 -24.17 -29.25 1.81
N VAL A 564 -24.44 -28.78 3.03
CA VAL A 564 -25.09 -29.61 4.05
C VAL A 564 -26.45 -30.10 3.57
N LYS A 565 -27.25 -29.25 2.91
CA LYS A 565 -28.56 -29.66 2.36
C LYS A 565 -28.40 -30.61 1.18
N LEU A 566 -27.47 -30.31 0.27
CA LEU A 566 -27.21 -31.13 -0.91
C LEU A 566 -26.78 -32.54 -0.52
N PHE A 567 -25.78 -32.65 0.36
CA PHE A 567 -25.22 -33.92 0.80
C PHE A 567 -26.26 -34.79 1.53
N LYS A 568 -27.08 -34.19 2.41
CA LYS A 568 -28.21 -34.90 3.04
C LYS A 568 -29.23 -35.39 2.03
N LYS A 569 -29.63 -34.53 1.08
CA LYS A 569 -30.64 -34.88 0.07
C LYS A 569 -30.16 -36.03 -0.83
N ARG A 570 -28.86 -36.04 -1.15
CA ARG A 570 -28.26 -37.01 -2.07
C ARG A 570 -27.74 -38.28 -1.39
N GLY A 571 -27.70 -38.35 -0.06
CA GLY A 571 -27.18 -39.53 0.65
C GLY A 571 -25.67 -39.73 0.45
N VAL A 572 -24.92 -38.64 0.28
CA VAL A 572 -23.48 -38.66 -0.05
C VAL A 572 -22.69 -39.30 1.08
N LYS A 573 -21.77 -40.19 0.73
CA LYS A 573 -20.85 -40.87 1.65
C LYS A 573 -19.39 -40.46 1.45
N LYS A 574 -19.04 -40.01 0.26
CA LYS A 574 -17.68 -39.60 -0.11
C LYS A 574 -17.68 -38.37 -1.01
N VAL A 575 -16.74 -37.45 -0.79
CA VAL A 575 -16.55 -36.25 -1.61
C VAL A 575 -15.12 -36.23 -2.13
N TYR A 576 -14.97 -36.13 -3.45
CA TYR A 576 -13.70 -35.92 -4.12
C TYR A 576 -13.61 -34.47 -4.60
N LEU A 577 -12.52 -33.78 -4.27
CA LEU A 577 -12.27 -32.39 -4.64
C LEU A 577 -11.05 -32.33 -5.53
N VAL A 578 -11.09 -31.58 -6.63
CA VAL A 578 -9.88 -31.21 -7.36
C VAL A 578 -9.42 -29.84 -6.86
N GLY A 579 -8.57 -29.82 -5.83
CA GLY A 579 -8.07 -28.59 -5.21
C GLY A 579 -8.86 -28.11 -4.00
N GLY A 580 -8.85 -28.94 -2.97
CA GLY A 580 -9.62 -28.78 -1.73
C GLY A 580 -9.35 -27.50 -0.95
N TRP A 581 -8.20 -26.83 -1.13
CA TRP A 581 -7.87 -25.64 -0.34
C TRP A 581 -8.78 -24.43 -0.59
N TRP A 582 -9.44 -24.33 -1.76
CA TRP A 582 -10.47 -23.31 -2.04
C TRP A 582 -11.87 -23.72 -1.54
N HIS A 583 -12.06 -24.99 -1.19
CA HIS A 583 -13.36 -25.63 -0.96
C HIS A 583 -13.65 -25.84 0.53
N THR A 584 -13.17 -24.93 1.38
CA THR A 584 -13.30 -25.02 2.84
C THR A 584 -14.73 -25.20 3.34
N ALA A 585 -15.71 -24.51 2.73
CA ALA A 585 -17.12 -24.66 3.07
C ALA A 585 -17.70 -26.04 2.74
N ILE A 586 -17.22 -26.66 1.66
CA ILE A 586 -17.61 -28.00 1.21
C ILE A 586 -17.05 -29.05 2.16
N ILE A 587 -15.76 -28.92 2.50
CA ILE A 587 -15.09 -29.79 3.47
C ILE A 587 -15.80 -29.70 4.83
N ALA A 588 -16.09 -28.48 5.30
CA ALA A 588 -16.82 -28.27 6.54
C ALA A 588 -18.22 -28.91 6.54
N ALA A 589 -18.93 -28.82 5.41
CA ALA A 589 -20.25 -29.43 5.25
C ALA A 589 -20.20 -30.97 5.26
N ALA A 590 -19.20 -31.55 4.60
CA ALA A 590 -18.98 -33.00 4.58
C ALA A 590 -18.64 -33.52 5.98
N HIS A 591 -17.68 -32.89 6.67
CA HIS A 591 -17.30 -33.24 8.03
C HIS A 591 -18.44 -33.13 9.03
N LYS A 592 -19.32 -32.12 8.88
CA LYS A 592 -20.54 -32.01 9.71
C LYS A 592 -21.45 -33.24 9.60
N LEU A 593 -21.40 -33.95 8.48
CA LEU A 593 -22.22 -35.11 8.16
C LEU A 593 -21.44 -36.43 8.24
N ASN A 594 -20.21 -36.41 8.76
CA ASN A 594 -19.31 -37.58 8.80
C ASN A 594 -19.05 -38.20 7.41
N ILE A 595 -18.94 -37.35 6.39
CA ILE A 595 -18.61 -37.73 5.01
C ILE A 595 -17.11 -37.60 4.81
N GLU A 596 -16.48 -38.65 4.27
CA GLU A 596 -15.04 -38.65 3.96
C GLU A 596 -14.75 -37.73 2.77
N VAL A 597 -13.74 -36.87 2.92
CA VAL A 597 -13.29 -35.94 1.88
C VAL A 597 -11.89 -36.29 1.40
N ILE A 598 -11.76 -36.44 0.08
CA ILE A 598 -10.50 -36.78 -0.59
C ILE A 598 -10.16 -35.65 -1.55
N ASP A 599 -8.98 -35.06 -1.40
CA ASP A 599 -8.47 -34.06 -2.34
C ASP A 599 -7.56 -34.72 -3.38
N VAL A 600 -7.85 -34.49 -4.65
CA VAL A 600 -7.05 -34.94 -5.78
C VAL A 600 -6.15 -33.79 -6.18
N GLN A 601 -4.85 -34.05 -6.21
CA GLN A 601 -3.85 -33.06 -6.54
C GLN A 601 -4.17 -32.35 -7.87
N TYR A 602 -4.14 -31.01 -7.82
CA TYR A 602 -4.44 -30.17 -8.99
C TYR A 602 -3.29 -29.22 -9.36
N ALA A 603 -2.34 -29.00 -8.46
CA ALA A 603 -1.23 -28.06 -8.59
C ALA A 603 0.06 -28.62 -7.99
N ALA A 604 1.17 -27.92 -8.20
CA ALA A 604 2.45 -28.25 -7.61
C ALA A 604 2.42 -28.02 -6.09
N TYR A 605 2.70 -29.06 -5.32
CA TYR A 605 2.93 -28.94 -3.89
C TYR A 605 4.39 -28.58 -3.65
N SER A 606 4.62 -27.67 -2.72
CA SER A 606 5.95 -27.21 -2.31
C SER A 606 5.87 -26.60 -0.92
N LYS A 607 7.01 -26.53 -0.23
CA LYS A 607 7.09 -25.90 1.09
C LYS A 607 6.72 -24.41 1.11
N TYR A 608 6.77 -23.75 -0.04
CA TYR A 608 6.44 -22.33 -0.22
C TYR A 608 4.98 -22.07 -0.63
N HIS A 609 4.18 -23.12 -0.89
CA HIS A 609 2.78 -22.94 -1.30
C HIS A 609 1.83 -22.79 -0.10
N LEU A 610 1.44 -21.56 0.22
CA LEU A 610 0.56 -21.21 1.34
C LEU A 610 -0.83 -21.89 1.34
N GLY A 611 -1.33 -22.30 0.18
CA GLY A 611 -2.59 -23.05 0.09
C GLY A 611 -2.53 -24.48 0.66
N PHE A 612 -1.34 -25.10 0.73
CA PHE A 612 -1.19 -26.52 1.08
C PHE A 612 -0.18 -26.79 2.19
N CYS A 613 0.87 -25.96 2.28
CA CYS A 613 1.94 -26.12 3.25
C CYS A 613 1.66 -25.34 4.53
N TYR A 614 1.72 -26.05 5.66
CA TYR A 614 1.49 -25.53 7.02
C TYR A 614 2.71 -25.80 7.90
N ASP A 615 3.90 -25.57 7.35
CA ASP A 615 5.15 -25.84 8.05
C ASP A 615 5.23 -25.07 9.38
N ASN A 616 5.70 -25.76 10.42
CA ASN A 616 5.79 -25.24 11.79
C ASN A 616 4.46 -24.76 12.40
N VAL A 617 3.29 -25.14 11.88
CA VAL A 617 2.01 -24.78 12.51
C VAL A 617 1.67 -25.74 13.65
N ASN A 618 1.64 -25.23 14.88
CA ASN A 618 1.43 -26.03 16.10
C ASN A 618 -0.04 -26.37 16.41
N SER A 619 -0.98 -25.90 15.59
CA SER A 619 -2.42 -26.05 15.80
C SER A 619 -3.07 -26.94 14.75
N LYS A 620 -4.24 -27.51 15.08
CA LYS A 620 -5.02 -28.31 14.12
C LYS A 620 -5.60 -27.40 13.05
N ILE A 621 -5.28 -27.68 11.78
CA ILE A 621 -5.80 -26.91 10.66
C ILE A 621 -7.28 -27.24 10.40
N PRO A 622 -8.20 -26.26 10.48
CA PRO A 622 -9.61 -26.49 10.19
C PRO A 622 -9.86 -26.62 8.68
N TYR A 623 -10.96 -27.26 8.32
CA TYR A 623 -11.46 -27.39 6.94
C TYR A 623 -10.43 -28.00 5.97
N TYR A 624 -9.73 -29.05 6.43
CA TYR A 624 -8.74 -29.78 5.65
C TYR A 624 -9.27 -31.17 5.23
N PRO A 625 -8.93 -31.70 4.04
CA PRO A 625 -9.37 -33.03 3.59
C PRO A 625 -8.90 -34.18 4.50
N ASP A 626 -9.61 -35.31 4.47
CA ASP A 626 -9.29 -36.52 5.24
C ASP A 626 -8.19 -37.37 4.59
N LYS A 627 -8.11 -37.34 3.25
CA LYS A 627 -7.06 -37.96 2.42
C LYS A 627 -6.66 -37.04 1.27
N ILE A 628 -5.43 -37.23 0.78
CA ILE A 628 -4.93 -36.56 -0.43
C ILE A 628 -4.38 -37.59 -1.40
N TYR A 629 -4.81 -37.50 -2.65
CA TYR A 629 -4.32 -38.29 -3.77
C TYR A 629 -3.33 -37.46 -4.56
N VAL A 630 -2.09 -37.93 -4.63
CA VAL A 630 -1.00 -37.24 -5.32
C VAL A 630 -0.54 -38.00 -6.56
N TRP A 631 0.08 -37.30 -7.49
CA TRP A 631 0.51 -37.87 -8.76
C TRP A 631 1.75 -38.77 -8.66
N GLY A 632 2.54 -38.66 -7.59
CA GLY A 632 3.83 -39.34 -7.44
C GLY A 632 4.48 -39.12 -6.08
N GLU A 633 5.57 -39.86 -5.82
CA GLU A 633 6.29 -39.87 -4.54
C GLU A 633 6.86 -38.50 -4.16
N TYR A 634 7.28 -37.69 -5.15
CA TYR A 634 7.77 -36.34 -4.89
C TYR A 634 6.73 -35.49 -4.15
N TRP A 635 5.49 -35.48 -4.65
CA TRP A 635 4.41 -34.67 -4.10
C TRP A 635 3.93 -35.13 -2.73
N LYS A 636 4.07 -36.43 -2.44
CA LYS A 636 3.75 -37.00 -1.13
C LYS A 636 4.67 -36.44 -0.04
N ASN A 637 5.94 -36.23 -0.38
CA ASN A 637 7.00 -35.81 0.54
C ASN A 637 7.34 -34.32 0.44
N ASN A 638 6.90 -33.62 -0.61
CA ASN A 638 7.25 -32.22 -0.84
C ASN A 638 6.26 -31.26 -0.17
N GLY A 639 6.71 -30.63 0.93
CA GLY A 639 5.93 -29.68 1.73
C GLY A 639 5.24 -30.32 2.94
N TYR A 640 4.80 -29.48 3.89
CA TYR A 640 4.12 -29.92 5.10
C TYR A 640 2.59 -29.93 4.91
N LEU A 641 2.06 -31.08 4.47
CA LEU A 641 0.61 -31.32 4.41
C LEU A 641 0.10 -31.75 5.79
N PRO A 642 -0.89 -31.05 6.41
CA PRO A 642 -1.41 -31.32 7.76
C PRO A 642 -2.32 -32.55 7.79
N ILE A 643 -1.82 -33.68 7.29
CA ILE A 643 -2.50 -34.95 7.15
C ILE A 643 -1.54 -36.08 7.48
N LYS A 644 -2.06 -37.17 8.05
CA LYS A 644 -1.25 -38.32 8.42
C LYS A 644 -0.66 -38.99 7.19
N GLU A 645 0.51 -39.60 7.35
CA GLU A 645 1.25 -40.20 6.24
C GLU A 645 0.48 -41.33 5.56
N GLU A 646 -0.28 -42.14 6.33
CA GLU A 646 -1.14 -43.19 5.78
C GLU A 646 -2.30 -42.66 4.89
N ASN A 647 -2.61 -41.36 4.98
CA ASN A 647 -3.67 -40.72 4.23
C ASN A 647 -3.15 -39.93 3.01
N LYS A 648 -1.83 -39.93 2.77
CA LYS A 648 -1.21 -39.40 1.55
C LYS A 648 -0.97 -40.56 0.58
N LEU A 649 -1.85 -40.69 -0.41
CA LEU A 649 -1.85 -41.83 -1.31
C LEU A 649 -1.36 -41.43 -2.70
N ILE A 650 -0.45 -42.22 -3.26
CA ILE A 650 -0.02 -42.08 -4.64
C ILE A 650 -1.10 -42.70 -5.51
N PHE A 651 -1.77 -41.86 -6.28
CA PHE A 651 -2.84 -42.22 -7.20
C PHE A 651 -2.37 -42.24 -8.65
N GLY A 652 -1.30 -41.50 -8.96
CA GLY A 652 -0.80 -41.36 -10.32
C GLY A 652 -1.58 -40.32 -11.14
N ASN A 653 -1.12 -40.12 -12.37
CA ASN A 653 -1.82 -39.28 -13.36
C ASN A 653 -1.83 -40.01 -14.71
N LYS A 654 -2.89 -40.76 -14.97
CA LYS A 654 -3.02 -41.58 -16.18
C LYS A 654 -2.95 -40.74 -17.45
N PHE A 655 -3.52 -39.54 -17.45
CA PHE A 655 -3.47 -38.64 -18.59
C PHE A 655 -2.02 -38.28 -18.95
N MET A 656 -1.18 -37.98 -17.96
CA MET A 656 0.24 -37.72 -18.20
C MET A 656 0.97 -38.95 -18.77
N GLN A 657 0.71 -40.14 -18.24
CA GLN A 657 1.31 -41.38 -18.77
C GLN A 657 0.89 -41.64 -20.23
N GLU A 658 -0.39 -41.46 -20.55
CA GLU A 658 -0.88 -41.60 -21.92
C GLU A 658 -0.25 -40.56 -22.86
N LYS A 659 0.00 -39.33 -22.39
CA LYS A 659 0.66 -38.28 -23.20
C LYS A 659 2.14 -38.54 -23.44
N ILE A 660 2.86 -39.06 -22.45
CA ILE A 660 4.26 -39.47 -22.62
C ILE A 660 4.34 -40.58 -23.67
N GLU A 661 3.45 -41.58 -23.59
CA GLU A 661 3.39 -42.67 -24.55
C GLU A 661 2.97 -42.20 -25.96
N GLU A 662 2.01 -41.28 -26.06
CA GLU A 662 1.52 -40.70 -27.33
C GLU A 662 2.65 -40.02 -28.12
N TYR A 663 3.57 -39.33 -27.44
CA TYR A 663 4.65 -38.57 -28.08
C TYR A 663 6.05 -39.16 -27.91
N LYS A 664 6.18 -40.40 -27.44
CA LYS A 664 7.48 -41.06 -27.18
C LYS A 664 8.41 -41.13 -28.41
N ASP A 665 7.82 -41.23 -29.60
CA ASP A 665 8.53 -41.40 -30.88
C ASP A 665 8.79 -40.06 -31.60
N VAL A 666 8.38 -38.93 -31.01
CA VAL A 666 8.65 -37.59 -31.55
C VAL A 666 10.15 -37.28 -31.40
N LYS A 667 10.77 -36.86 -32.50
CA LYS A 667 12.20 -36.51 -32.51
C LYS A 667 12.42 -35.12 -31.94
N LYS A 668 13.37 -34.99 -30.99
CA LYS A 668 13.83 -33.69 -30.49
C LYS A 668 14.43 -32.84 -31.62
N LYS A 669 14.11 -31.55 -31.61
CA LYS A 669 14.65 -30.51 -32.51
C LYS A 669 15.63 -29.62 -31.73
N GLN A 670 16.37 -28.77 -32.45
CA GLN A 670 17.08 -27.64 -31.81
C GLN A 670 16.06 -26.55 -31.43
N GLN A 671 15.21 -26.87 -30.48
CA GLN A 671 14.12 -26.01 -30.00
C GLN A 671 14.24 -25.80 -28.49
N ILE A 672 13.99 -24.56 -28.07
CA ILE A 672 13.84 -24.17 -26.66
C ILE A 672 12.40 -23.69 -26.47
N LEU A 673 11.66 -24.38 -25.62
CA LEU A 673 10.31 -23.98 -25.25
C LEU A 673 10.37 -23.03 -24.04
N VAL A 674 9.70 -21.88 -24.12
CA VAL A 674 9.56 -20.94 -23.02
C VAL A 674 8.11 -20.90 -22.57
N ILE A 675 7.86 -21.24 -21.30
CA ILE A 675 6.54 -21.19 -20.68
C ILE A 675 6.36 -19.84 -19.99
N SER A 676 5.52 -18.99 -20.57
CA SER A 676 5.16 -17.70 -19.98
C SER A 676 4.25 -17.87 -18.77
N GLN A 677 4.19 -16.83 -17.93
CA GLN A 677 3.35 -16.75 -16.73
C GLN A 677 2.68 -15.40 -16.63
N GLY A 678 1.40 -15.36 -16.23
CA GLY A 678 0.64 -14.10 -16.21
C GLY A 678 1.26 -12.99 -15.36
N VAL A 679 1.93 -13.32 -14.26
CA VAL A 679 2.60 -12.34 -13.38
C VAL A 679 3.90 -11.81 -13.98
N HIS A 680 4.66 -12.69 -14.64
CA HIS A 680 6.02 -12.44 -15.14
C HIS A 680 6.12 -12.35 -16.66
N GLY A 681 4.99 -12.17 -17.32
CA GLY A 681 4.86 -12.27 -18.77
C GLY A 681 5.85 -11.39 -19.53
N ASP A 682 5.95 -10.12 -19.12
CA ASP A 682 6.85 -9.16 -19.76
C ASP A 682 8.32 -9.57 -19.62
N ASP A 683 8.72 -10.01 -18.42
CA ASP A 683 10.11 -10.41 -18.11
C ASP A 683 10.49 -11.70 -18.86
N ILE A 684 9.63 -12.72 -18.84
CA ILE A 684 9.86 -14.00 -19.52
C ILE A 684 9.93 -13.81 -21.04
N ASN A 685 8.99 -13.04 -21.62
CA ASN A 685 8.98 -12.79 -23.07
C ASN A 685 10.19 -11.94 -23.51
N HIS A 686 10.62 -10.99 -22.68
CA HIS A 686 11.84 -10.22 -22.93
C HIS A 686 13.07 -11.13 -22.99
N THR A 687 13.24 -11.99 -21.99
CA THR A 687 14.33 -12.97 -21.92
C THR A 687 14.30 -13.92 -23.11
N ALA A 688 13.12 -14.42 -23.50
CA ALA A 688 12.97 -15.29 -24.66
C ALA A 688 13.42 -14.62 -25.97
N TYR A 689 13.03 -13.35 -26.17
CA TYR A 689 13.43 -12.60 -27.36
C TYR A 689 14.95 -12.33 -27.37
N LYS A 690 15.52 -11.92 -26.24
CA LYS A 690 16.97 -11.73 -26.07
C LYS A 690 17.77 -13.02 -26.30
N LEU A 691 17.20 -14.16 -25.90
CA LEU A 691 17.79 -15.47 -26.13
C LEU A 691 17.81 -15.83 -27.62
N ALA A 692 16.74 -15.51 -28.36
CA ALA A 692 16.69 -15.72 -29.81
C ALA A 692 17.77 -14.93 -30.56
N GLU A 693 18.10 -13.71 -30.11
CA GLU A 693 19.22 -12.92 -30.66
C GLU A 693 20.58 -13.61 -30.47
N LYS A 694 20.77 -14.30 -29.33
CA LYS A 694 22.05 -14.91 -28.94
C LYS A 694 22.21 -16.35 -29.44
N LEU A 695 21.11 -17.05 -29.72
CA LEU A 695 21.09 -18.45 -30.18
C LEU A 695 20.41 -18.59 -31.55
N PRO A 696 21.02 -18.10 -32.65
CA PRO A 696 20.40 -18.11 -33.98
C PRO A 696 20.14 -19.52 -34.54
N ASN A 697 20.84 -20.54 -34.01
CA ASN A 697 20.67 -21.93 -34.42
C ASN A 697 19.53 -22.66 -33.69
N TYR A 698 18.98 -22.06 -32.62
CA TYR A 698 17.85 -22.61 -31.88
C TYR A 698 16.56 -21.89 -32.25
N GLU A 699 15.50 -22.65 -32.43
CA GLU A 699 14.13 -22.13 -32.50
C GLU A 699 13.61 -21.86 -31.08
N ILE A 700 13.30 -20.61 -30.77
CA ILE A 700 12.73 -20.19 -29.49
C ILE A 700 11.22 -20.10 -29.64
N VAL A 701 10.50 -20.98 -28.94
CA VAL A 701 9.04 -21.07 -28.99
C VAL A 701 8.46 -20.62 -27.66
N VAL A 702 7.66 -19.57 -27.66
CA VAL A 702 7.02 -19.05 -26.44
C VAL A 702 5.57 -19.53 -26.34
N LYS A 703 5.25 -20.31 -25.30
CA LYS A 703 3.87 -20.62 -24.93
C LYS A 703 3.36 -19.56 -23.96
N LEU A 704 2.48 -18.70 -24.46
CA LEU A 704 1.82 -17.67 -23.65
C LEU A 704 0.88 -18.29 -22.61
N HIS A 705 0.78 -17.66 -21.45
CA HIS A 705 -0.21 -18.00 -20.44
C HIS A 705 -1.62 -17.71 -20.98
N PRO A 706 -2.68 -18.46 -20.60
CA PRO A 706 -4.04 -18.24 -21.12
C PRO A 706 -4.64 -16.84 -20.87
N LYS A 707 -4.05 -16.06 -19.96
CA LYS A 707 -4.43 -14.66 -19.69
C LYS A 707 -3.65 -13.64 -20.53
N GLU A 708 -2.73 -14.12 -21.36
CA GLU A 708 -1.90 -13.31 -22.25
C GLU A 708 -2.35 -13.53 -23.68
N ASN A 709 -2.16 -12.52 -24.51
CA ASN A 709 -2.39 -12.61 -25.95
C ASN A 709 -1.13 -12.18 -26.70
N GLU A 710 -1.00 -12.66 -27.94
CA GLU A 710 0.14 -12.33 -28.79
C GLU A 710 0.17 -10.84 -29.13
N GLU A 711 -0.99 -10.21 -29.31
CA GLU A 711 -1.12 -8.78 -29.64
C GLU A 711 -0.42 -7.87 -28.63
N ARG A 712 -0.42 -8.23 -27.33
CA ARG A 712 0.31 -7.50 -26.28
C ARG A 712 1.80 -7.35 -26.56
N TYR A 713 2.38 -8.32 -27.26
CA TYR A 713 3.82 -8.43 -27.46
C TYR A 713 4.29 -8.22 -28.90
N LYS A 714 3.37 -8.32 -29.86
CA LYS A 714 3.66 -8.33 -31.30
C LYS A 714 4.44 -7.11 -31.78
N ASP A 715 4.22 -5.95 -31.18
CA ASP A 715 4.94 -4.71 -31.52
C ASP A 715 6.32 -4.61 -30.86
N LYS A 716 6.54 -5.34 -29.76
CA LYS A 716 7.78 -5.31 -28.97
C LYS A 716 8.78 -6.39 -29.38
N TYR A 717 8.28 -7.58 -29.71
CA TYR A 717 9.08 -8.78 -29.92
C TYR A 717 8.72 -9.39 -31.28
N ASN A 718 9.35 -8.88 -32.34
CA ASN A 718 9.14 -9.35 -33.72
C ASN A 718 10.45 -9.27 -34.53
N GLY A 719 10.45 -9.80 -35.75
CA GLY A 719 11.54 -9.59 -36.71
C GLY A 719 12.72 -10.58 -36.63
N LEU A 720 12.77 -11.45 -35.62
CA LEU A 720 13.76 -12.55 -35.57
C LEU A 720 13.19 -13.83 -36.22
N PRO A 721 13.91 -14.46 -37.17
CA PRO A 721 13.41 -15.61 -37.92
C PRO A 721 13.30 -16.89 -37.07
N ASN A 722 13.99 -16.96 -35.94
CA ASN A 722 14.04 -18.09 -35.02
C ASN A 722 13.21 -17.88 -33.74
N PHE A 723 12.36 -16.84 -33.68
CA PHE A 723 11.49 -16.57 -32.54
C PHE A 723 10.02 -16.67 -32.98
N LYS A 724 9.21 -17.47 -32.28
CA LYS A 724 7.78 -17.59 -32.55
C LYS A 724 6.94 -17.85 -31.30
N TYR A 725 5.66 -17.51 -31.38
CA TYR A 725 4.67 -17.94 -30.40
C TYR A 725 4.13 -19.33 -30.74
N ALA A 726 3.89 -20.15 -29.72
CA ALA A 726 3.36 -21.50 -29.90
C ALA A 726 1.93 -21.44 -30.47
N ASP A 727 1.69 -22.19 -31.54
CA ASP A 727 0.34 -22.39 -32.08
C ASP A 727 -0.54 -23.09 -31.04
N ASN A 728 -1.66 -22.47 -30.70
CA ASN A 728 -2.63 -22.99 -29.75
C ASN A 728 -3.42 -24.20 -30.28
N SER A 729 -3.37 -24.48 -31.58
CA SER A 729 -3.93 -25.70 -32.18
C SER A 729 -3.08 -26.94 -31.90
N ILE A 730 -1.80 -26.76 -31.59
CA ILE A 730 -0.85 -27.82 -31.28
C ILE A 730 -0.83 -28.07 -29.78
N ASP A 731 -0.85 -29.36 -29.40
CA ASP A 731 -0.79 -29.77 -28.00
C ASP A 731 0.54 -29.35 -27.35
N LEU A 732 0.48 -28.86 -26.11
CA LEU A 732 1.67 -28.44 -25.36
C LEU A 732 2.66 -29.61 -25.17
N PHE A 733 2.14 -30.83 -24.98
CA PHE A 733 2.95 -32.03 -24.83
C PHE A 733 3.77 -32.36 -26.07
N HIS A 734 3.28 -31.99 -27.26
CA HIS A 734 4.05 -32.10 -28.50
C HIS A 734 5.27 -31.16 -28.47
N TYR A 735 5.10 -29.91 -28.02
CA TYR A 735 6.22 -28.99 -27.86
C TYR A 735 7.22 -29.47 -26.80
N PHE A 736 6.77 -30.10 -25.71
CA PHE A 736 7.69 -30.71 -24.76
C PHE A 736 8.52 -31.80 -25.42
N ALA A 737 7.89 -32.71 -26.15
CA ALA A 737 8.57 -33.82 -26.84
C ALA A 737 9.56 -33.34 -27.92
N GLU A 738 9.27 -32.23 -28.61
CA GLU A 738 10.19 -31.65 -29.62
C GLU A 738 11.35 -30.85 -29.01
N SER A 739 11.29 -30.46 -27.74
CA SER A 739 12.27 -29.56 -27.13
C SER A 739 13.34 -30.30 -26.32
N THR A 740 14.55 -29.75 -26.31
CA THR A 740 15.61 -30.21 -25.40
C THR A 740 15.58 -29.44 -24.09
N TYR A 741 15.32 -28.13 -24.17
CA TYR A 741 15.27 -27.25 -23.02
C TYR A 741 13.87 -26.67 -22.83
N THR A 742 13.48 -26.45 -21.58
CA THR A 742 12.26 -25.71 -21.25
C THR A 742 12.57 -24.64 -20.22
N ILE A 743 12.26 -23.39 -20.54
CA ILE A 743 12.46 -22.23 -19.67
C ILE A 743 11.13 -21.84 -19.04
N GLY A 744 11.12 -21.52 -17.74
CA GLY A 744 9.97 -20.88 -17.12
C GLY A 744 10.06 -20.82 -15.60
N VAL A 745 8.97 -20.44 -14.96
CA VAL A 745 8.86 -20.31 -13.50
C VAL A 745 7.41 -20.57 -13.09
N PHE A 746 7.18 -20.98 -11.82
CA PHE A 746 5.87 -21.03 -11.17
C PHE A 746 4.72 -21.68 -11.99
N SER A 747 4.96 -22.87 -12.56
CA SER A 747 3.96 -23.59 -13.37
C SER A 747 4.08 -25.11 -13.25
N THR A 748 2.95 -25.84 -13.23
CA THR A 748 2.97 -27.32 -13.31
C THR A 748 3.57 -27.81 -14.62
N ALA A 749 3.47 -27.00 -15.68
CA ALA A 749 4.08 -27.26 -16.99
C ALA A 749 5.60 -27.52 -16.91
N ILE A 750 6.27 -27.01 -15.88
CA ILE A 750 7.69 -27.24 -15.65
C ILE A 750 7.96 -28.70 -15.25
N PHE A 751 7.11 -29.26 -14.37
CA PHE A 751 7.19 -30.67 -13.98
C PHE A 751 6.76 -31.59 -15.13
N GLU A 752 5.74 -31.16 -15.89
CA GLU A 752 5.30 -31.85 -17.12
C GLU A 752 6.46 -31.90 -18.12
N ALA A 753 7.17 -30.80 -18.38
CA ALA A 753 8.35 -30.77 -19.25
C ALA A 753 9.47 -31.70 -18.77
N ALA A 754 9.73 -31.75 -17.46
CA ALA A 754 10.71 -32.67 -16.88
C ALA A 754 10.33 -34.15 -17.16
N ALA A 755 9.04 -34.50 -17.15
CA ALA A 755 8.56 -35.83 -17.49
C ALA A 755 8.80 -36.22 -18.97
N PHE A 756 8.99 -35.23 -19.86
CA PHE A 756 9.44 -35.43 -21.26
C PHE A 756 10.97 -35.36 -21.41
N HIS A 757 11.71 -35.48 -20.29
CA HIS A 757 13.17 -35.42 -20.23
C HIS A 757 13.75 -34.12 -20.82
N ASN A 758 13.08 -33.00 -20.57
CA ASN A 758 13.62 -31.68 -20.91
C ASN A 758 14.57 -31.22 -19.81
N LYS A 759 15.67 -30.58 -20.20
CA LYS A 759 16.51 -29.79 -19.28
C LYS A 759 15.74 -28.51 -18.95
N VAL A 760 15.27 -28.41 -17.71
CA VAL A 760 14.48 -27.29 -17.21
C VAL A 760 15.38 -26.15 -16.76
N ILE A 761 15.13 -24.96 -17.25
CA ILE A 761 15.83 -23.73 -16.87
C ILE A 761 14.82 -22.83 -16.14
N LEU A 762 15.07 -22.60 -14.86
CA LEU A 762 14.26 -21.79 -13.97
C LEU A 762 14.80 -20.37 -13.94
N LEU A 763 13.98 -19.41 -14.35
CA LEU A 763 14.32 -17.99 -14.21
C LEU A 763 14.18 -17.58 -12.74
N ASN A 764 15.17 -16.86 -12.21
CA ASN A 764 15.17 -16.32 -10.85
C ASN A 764 14.18 -15.15 -10.71
N LEU A 765 12.89 -15.50 -10.77
CA LEU A 765 11.73 -14.62 -10.64
C LEU A 765 10.85 -15.15 -9.51
N LEU A 766 9.98 -14.30 -8.95
CA LEU A 766 9.08 -14.69 -7.86
C LEU A 766 8.30 -15.96 -8.22
N GLY A 767 8.30 -16.96 -7.34
CA GLY A 767 7.69 -18.26 -7.58
C GLY A 767 8.70 -19.35 -7.98
N VAL A 768 9.97 -19.00 -8.17
CA VAL A 768 11.07 -19.97 -8.34
C VAL A 768 11.34 -20.75 -7.06
N GLU A 769 11.00 -20.18 -5.91
CA GLU A 769 11.17 -20.80 -4.59
C GLU A 769 10.45 -22.14 -4.51
N HIS A 770 9.34 -22.31 -5.23
CA HIS A 770 8.59 -23.56 -5.34
C HIS A 770 9.39 -24.73 -5.94
N PHE A 771 10.52 -24.43 -6.59
CA PHE A 771 11.40 -25.39 -7.26
C PHE A 771 12.79 -25.46 -6.63
N ILE A 772 13.06 -24.71 -5.55
CA ILE A 772 14.43 -24.59 -5.00
C ILE A 772 15.03 -25.94 -4.61
N ASP A 773 14.21 -26.89 -4.17
CA ASP A 773 14.63 -28.24 -3.79
C ASP A 773 15.00 -29.13 -5.00
N LEU A 774 14.69 -28.67 -6.21
CA LEU A 774 15.04 -29.33 -7.47
C LEU A 774 16.25 -28.69 -8.15
N VAL A 775 16.57 -27.43 -7.82
CA VAL A 775 17.76 -26.75 -8.33
C VAL A 775 18.99 -27.59 -7.98
N GLU A 776 19.96 -27.66 -8.90
CA GLU A 776 21.17 -28.49 -8.80
C GLU A 776 20.99 -30.00 -9.05
N SER A 777 19.78 -30.46 -9.41
CA SER A 777 19.61 -31.79 -10.04
C SER A 777 20.03 -31.76 -11.51
N GLU A 778 20.33 -32.91 -12.13
CA GLU A 778 20.77 -33.00 -13.54
C GLU A 778 19.88 -32.23 -14.55
N ASN A 779 18.60 -32.09 -14.24
CA ASN A 779 17.60 -31.56 -15.16
C ASN A 779 17.07 -30.17 -14.78
N PHE A 780 17.54 -29.53 -13.71
CA PHE A 780 17.02 -28.23 -13.27
C PHE A 780 18.13 -27.22 -12.99
N TYR A 781 18.12 -26.12 -13.74
CA TYR A 781 19.12 -25.06 -13.69
C TYR A 781 18.46 -23.75 -13.24
N LEU A 782 18.97 -23.12 -12.18
CA LEU A 782 18.55 -21.77 -11.80
C LEU A 782 19.42 -20.75 -12.51
N VAL A 783 18.80 -19.76 -13.15
CA VAL A 783 19.51 -18.70 -13.87
C VAL A 783 18.97 -17.32 -13.52
N ASN A 784 19.84 -16.32 -13.53
CA ASN A 784 19.47 -14.94 -13.28
C ASN A 784 19.13 -14.17 -14.57
N ASP A 785 19.76 -14.52 -15.69
CA ASP A 785 19.60 -13.81 -16.95
C ASP A 785 19.88 -14.72 -18.16
N GLU A 786 19.65 -14.20 -19.37
CA GLU A 786 19.78 -14.96 -20.61
C GLU A 786 21.22 -15.38 -20.94
N ARG A 787 22.25 -14.77 -20.35
CA ARG A 787 23.66 -15.12 -20.60
C ARG A 787 23.98 -16.46 -19.97
N GLU A 788 23.53 -16.67 -18.73
CA GLU A 788 23.67 -17.95 -18.04
C GLU A 788 22.92 -19.07 -18.79
N ILE A 789 21.79 -18.74 -19.43
CA ILE A 789 21.06 -19.69 -20.31
C ILE A 789 21.92 -20.10 -21.50
N VAL A 790 22.54 -19.12 -22.18
CA VAL A 790 23.45 -19.40 -23.31
C VAL A 790 24.61 -20.29 -22.86
N ASP A 791 25.19 -20.02 -21.69
CA ASP A 791 26.28 -20.84 -21.15
C ASP A 791 25.84 -22.29 -20.90
N ILE A 792 24.63 -22.52 -20.38
CA ILE A 792 24.08 -23.87 -20.15
C ILE A 792 23.77 -24.59 -21.48
N VAL A 793 23.28 -23.87 -22.47
CA VAL A 793 22.92 -24.44 -23.78
C VAL A 793 24.18 -24.74 -24.60
N CYS A 794 25.22 -23.90 -24.50
CA CYS A 794 26.45 -24.04 -25.28
C CYS A 794 27.53 -24.91 -24.60
N ASN A 795 27.59 -24.95 -23.27
CA ASN A 795 28.55 -25.75 -22.52
C ASN A 795 27.81 -26.92 -21.84
N GLU A 796 27.88 -28.12 -22.42
CA GLU A 796 27.35 -29.34 -21.80
C GLU A 796 28.14 -29.69 -20.53
N ASN A 797 27.80 -29.09 -19.39
CA ASN A 797 28.31 -29.51 -18.10
C ASN A 797 27.46 -30.67 -17.56
N ASN A 798 28.10 -31.84 -17.43
CA ASN A 798 27.55 -33.02 -16.78
C ASN A 798 27.43 -32.79 -15.26
N SER A 799 26.21 -32.54 -14.78
CA SER A 799 25.86 -32.67 -13.36
C SER A 799 25.85 -34.14 -12.94
N THR A 800 26.10 -34.42 -11.66
CA THR A 800 26.46 -35.75 -11.10
C THR A 800 25.34 -36.42 -10.28
N LYS A 801 24.07 -36.00 -10.41
CA LYS A 801 22.92 -36.61 -9.73
C LYS A 801 21.75 -36.84 -10.68
N SER A 802 21.52 -38.10 -11.05
CA SER A 802 20.38 -38.51 -11.87
C SER A 802 19.06 -38.29 -11.11
N LEU A 803 18.17 -37.47 -11.66
CA LEU A 803 16.82 -37.27 -11.13
C LEU A 803 15.85 -38.21 -11.88
N ASN A 804 15.22 -39.14 -11.15
CA ASN A 804 14.16 -39.96 -11.71
C ASN A 804 12.87 -39.14 -11.85
N THR A 805 12.49 -38.79 -13.09
CA THR A 805 11.31 -37.96 -13.39
C THR A 805 9.98 -38.67 -13.10
N ASP A 806 9.97 -40.00 -12.99
CA ASP A 806 8.79 -40.79 -12.60
C ASP A 806 8.35 -40.49 -11.16
N MET A 807 9.19 -39.83 -10.36
CA MET A 807 8.82 -39.37 -9.03
C MET A 807 7.71 -38.30 -9.05
N PHE A 808 7.60 -37.54 -10.14
CA PHE A 808 6.56 -36.52 -10.31
C PHE A 808 5.25 -37.13 -10.79
N PHE A 809 5.31 -38.12 -11.68
CA PHE A 809 4.14 -38.81 -12.20
C PHE A 809 4.40 -40.31 -12.16
N SER A 810 3.82 -40.97 -11.15
CA SER A 810 3.95 -42.40 -10.92
C SER A 810 3.52 -43.20 -12.15
N THR A 811 4.28 -44.26 -12.45
CA THR A 811 3.94 -45.27 -13.46
C THR A 811 2.88 -46.25 -12.95
N GLU A 812 2.79 -46.47 -11.63
CA GLU A 812 1.65 -47.13 -11.00
C GLU A 812 0.46 -46.16 -10.97
N ILE A 813 -0.65 -46.57 -11.60
CA ILE A 813 -1.88 -45.81 -11.74
C ILE A 813 -2.97 -46.44 -10.87
N GLY A 814 -3.58 -45.64 -10.00
CA GLY A 814 -4.64 -46.07 -9.08
C GLY A 814 -4.16 -46.58 -7.73
N ILE A 815 -5.12 -46.92 -6.86
CA ILE A 815 -4.85 -47.53 -5.55
C ILE A 815 -5.20 -49.01 -5.63
N LYS A 816 -4.24 -49.90 -5.31
CA LYS A 816 -4.40 -51.37 -5.39
C LYS A 816 -5.65 -51.90 -4.65
N ASN A 817 -6.12 -51.18 -3.62
CA ASN A 817 -7.37 -51.42 -2.88
C ASN A 817 -8.29 -50.18 -2.86
N PHE A 818 -8.62 -49.62 -4.05
CA PHE A 818 -9.43 -48.40 -4.19
C PHE A 818 -10.85 -48.49 -3.62
#